data_AF-A0A7C6U4Z5-F1
#
_entry.id   AF-A0A7C6U4Z5-F1
#
_cell.length_a   1.000
_cell.length_b   1.000
_cell.length_c   1.000
_cell.angle_alpha   90.00
_cell.angle_beta   90.00
_cell.angle_gamma   90.00
#
_symmetry.space_group_name_H-M   'P 1'
#
loop_
_entity.id
_entity.type
_entity.pdbx_description
1 polymer ?
#
loop_
_entity_poly.entity_id
_entity_poly.type
_entity_poly.pdbx_seq_one_letter_code
_entity_poly.pdbx_strand_id
1 'polypeptide(L)'
;MLKRILGFMLACLLFLGLTGCASKIEKQIREALDLVSVPTGVVGDFEVPAVQGDVELEWKSDNAALEVGTVAEGKVNEGKVNIKVTRPDDDVTVKLTVEGKLKKKTLTKDFNVIVYGVNRPVLDNIDEASMALVQAGLELPSRTHTDLDIPNINRKMPVGVEIAWSSSNEDVIKTDGKVTRPAGQGTGVKLTATLVGTPEEGDAIQKIREFFVFVYGKGVNIDGTYKAAFGEVQTLNPLNSTQSTESDVYDLLVDQLYHTDYYWAKAIKDGKAAYPGDFSQVRDRKEIADPEDGKIEMPYLERIFTLGMAAKFPYSVEHETDFDLGFGELDEKASKEKQDSAWIIELRKDLQFSDGTAITADTFEYSFKQYLDGKQNNERANYLYNEDYIPLVNGEGYFKQGRDKDPDNPEEGKWPAVDWSEVGFEKLDDHKFKITLTGKKSQWHVMTYLGIINLVHPENFRDGFNAERTVTSYGSVTNIPVSYGPYVLQSWEEDVKFTFVRNEKYIKKHEYPIKTIDGPIIKDQQDIINEFKAGNLDVAGVGGEFWKEFMDNPNLYVSPSNSFYRFAISLDRSGGTSGKTAAPILLQKDFRRALYLATDRIDYTNEVQPPSEPALGLLSNIHQVSEWATGAYEKSAVVLQQLEDLGLSPDTGGYDLEEAKALFKNAYEAAVANGDYAAGEKVVIEFSYYDAGSNERMAQWVKAQYEKVFNKTVQSNGVDIEFEVKFAQMNQAQFVAARDSGDFDMCFTGMSGATFQATFGMGYIFSRTFSTFLSGRGHDTGNLPVTAEIIYLHDLLSAKNAEDLNEEETAFLEAVDENGVFEGKFDDLFRLFSNTGNFNLDYIGQQEDLTSITAALERALLEQGICVPLFSATSAAVLSDNVVRMAPSFSLFMGWGGLRYTYIKA
;
A
#
# COMPACT_ATOMS: atom_id res chain seq x y z
N MET A 1 96.53 -48.37 49.56
CA MET A 1 95.92 -47.10 49.09
C MET A 1 95.54 -47.21 47.60
N LEU A 2 94.79 -48.25 47.19
CA LEU A 2 94.44 -48.48 45.77
C LEU A 2 93.09 -49.21 45.58
N LYS A 3 92.14 -49.05 46.53
CA LYS A 3 90.80 -49.66 46.47
C LYS A 3 89.65 -48.65 46.63
N ARG A 4 89.92 -47.35 46.48
CA ARG A 4 88.92 -46.28 46.71
C ARG A 4 88.72 -45.28 45.55
N ILE A 5 89.30 -45.53 44.37
CA ILE A 5 89.23 -44.56 43.24
C ILE A 5 88.43 -45.08 42.04
N LEU A 6 88.10 -46.38 41.93
CA LEU A 6 87.34 -46.90 40.77
C LEU A 6 85.80 -46.82 40.89
N GLY A 7 85.24 -46.48 42.05
CA GLY A 7 83.78 -46.47 42.27
C GLY A 7 83.07 -45.15 41.94
N PHE A 8 83.80 -44.04 41.82
CA PHE A 8 83.20 -42.70 41.69
C PHE A 8 83.24 -42.11 40.26
N MET A 9 84.06 -42.64 39.35
CA MET A 9 84.12 -42.15 37.96
C MET A 9 83.10 -42.80 37.00
N LEU A 10 82.48 -43.92 37.37
CA LEU A 10 81.45 -44.57 36.53
C LEU A 10 80.04 -44.00 36.77
N ALA A 11 79.80 -43.34 37.91
CA ALA A 11 78.50 -42.74 38.23
C ALA A 11 78.28 -41.35 37.57
N CYS A 12 79.34 -40.57 37.35
CA CYS A 12 79.22 -39.24 36.75
C CYS A 12 79.14 -39.23 35.21
N LEU A 13 79.68 -40.24 34.52
CA LEU A 13 79.54 -40.37 33.05
C LEU A 13 78.17 -40.93 32.62
N LEU A 14 77.51 -41.71 33.48
CA LEU A 14 76.13 -42.15 33.27
C LEU A 14 75.10 -41.04 33.55
N PHE A 15 75.36 -40.13 34.49
CA PHE A 15 74.47 -39.00 34.79
C PHE A 15 74.48 -37.90 33.71
N LEU A 16 75.62 -37.60 33.08
CA LEU A 16 75.72 -36.62 31.98
C LEU A 16 75.15 -37.15 30.64
N GLY A 17 75.22 -38.45 30.39
CA GLY A 17 74.59 -39.10 29.23
C GLY A 17 73.05 -39.20 29.34
N LEU A 18 72.52 -39.37 30.56
CA LEU A 18 71.08 -39.43 30.83
C LEU A 18 70.40 -38.05 30.73
N THR A 19 71.07 -36.97 31.15
CA THR A 19 70.53 -35.60 31.01
C THR A 19 70.52 -35.10 29.56
N GLY A 20 71.54 -35.44 28.76
CA GLY A 20 71.58 -35.09 27.32
C GLY A 20 70.62 -35.91 26.44
N CYS A 21 70.31 -37.16 26.81
CA CYS A 21 69.27 -37.95 26.15
C CYS A 21 67.86 -37.48 26.52
N ALA A 22 67.62 -37.09 27.78
CA ALA A 22 66.33 -36.56 28.22
C ALA A 22 65.99 -35.22 27.56
N SER A 23 66.96 -34.29 27.45
CA SER A 23 66.75 -33.01 26.76
C SER A 23 66.54 -33.17 25.26
N LYS A 24 67.16 -34.19 24.64
CA LYS A 24 66.99 -34.50 23.21
C LYS A 24 65.61 -35.11 22.89
N ILE A 25 65.09 -35.99 23.76
CA ILE A 25 63.75 -36.57 23.63
C ILE A 25 62.66 -35.52 23.84
N GLU A 26 62.77 -34.67 24.88
CA GLU A 26 61.82 -33.58 25.08
C GLU A 26 61.84 -32.56 23.94
N LYS A 27 63.03 -32.28 23.38
CA LYS A 27 63.16 -31.44 22.19
C LYS A 27 62.47 -32.06 20.97
N GLN A 28 62.61 -33.36 20.75
CA GLN A 28 61.90 -34.08 19.67
C GLN A 28 60.38 -34.03 19.83
N ILE A 29 59.85 -34.19 21.05
CA ILE A 29 58.40 -34.08 21.30
C ILE A 29 57.93 -32.64 21.02
N ARG A 30 58.68 -31.60 21.43
CA ARG A 30 58.33 -30.21 21.10
C ARG A 30 58.33 -29.94 19.60
N GLU A 31 59.39 -30.35 18.90
CA GLU A 31 59.48 -30.20 17.44
C GLU A 31 58.32 -30.91 16.72
N ALA A 32 57.90 -32.09 17.21
CA ALA A 32 56.73 -32.78 16.69
C ALA A 32 55.42 -32.02 16.96
N LEU A 33 55.21 -31.53 18.19
CA LEU A 33 54.04 -30.74 18.57
C LEU A 33 53.96 -29.38 17.84
N ASP A 34 55.09 -28.78 17.50
CA ASP A 34 55.16 -27.52 16.74
C ASP A 34 54.71 -27.69 15.29
N LEU A 35 54.84 -28.89 14.73
CA LEU A 35 54.35 -29.24 13.39
C LEU A 35 52.86 -29.60 13.37
N VAL A 36 52.25 -29.86 14.53
CA VAL A 36 50.81 -30.11 14.62
C VAL A 36 50.05 -28.80 14.44
N SER A 37 49.10 -28.82 13.51
CA SER A 37 48.13 -27.76 13.27
C SER A 37 46.72 -28.33 13.41
N VAL A 38 45.81 -27.48 13.86
CA VAL A 38 44.37 -27.73 13.87
C VAL A 38 43.66 -26.51 13.29
N PRO A 39 42.46 -26.66 12.73
CA PRO A 39 41.67 -25.51 12.31
C PRO A 39 41.39 -24.59 13.50
N THR A 40 41.40 -23.28 13.26
CA THR A 40 41.06 -22.28 14.29
C THR A 40 39.55 -22.14 14.47
N GLY A 41 38.75 -22.50 13.46
CA GLY A 41 37.30 -22.57 13.52
C GLY A 41 36.74 -23.69 12.63
N VAL A 42 35.64 -24.33 13.06
CA VAL A 42 35.07 -25.51 12.37
C VAL A 42 33.54 -25.51 12.37
N VAL A 43 32.96 -26.02 11.28
CA VAL A 43 31.52 -26.30 11.13
C VAL A 43 31.24 -27.79 10.90
N GLY A 44 32.27 -28.58 10.61
CA GLY A 44 32.17 -30.00 10.29
C GLY A 44 33.42 -30.76 10.72
N ASP A 45 33.33 -32.08 10.66
CA ASP A 45 34.37 -33.02 11.10
C ASP A 45 35.73 -32.73 10.44
N PHE A 46 36.81 -32.96 11.21
CA PHE A 46 38.17 -32.81 10.70
C PHE A 46 39.10 -33.87 11.30
N GLU A 47 40.21 -34.12 10.61
CA GLU A 47 41.19 -35.10 11.05
C GLU A 47 42.43 -34.43 11.67
N VAL A 48 42.96 -35.05 12.71
CA VAL A 48 44.22 -34.68 13.34
C VAL A 48 45.20 -35.87 13.35
N PRO A 49 46.52 -35.65 13.37
CA PRO A 49 47.48 -36.76 13.36
C PRO A 49 47.51 -37.51 14.70
N ALA A 50 47.54 -38.84 14.66
CA ALA A 50 47.79 -39.73 15.81
C ALA A 50 49.30 -40.03 15.99
N VAL A 51 50.13 -39.72 14.99
CA VAL A 51 51.59 -39.84 15.03
C VAL A 51 52.25 -38.70 14.28
N GLN A 52 53.41 -38.23 14.76
CA GLN A 52 54.25 -37.25 14.05
C GLN A 52 55.73 -37.66 14.18
N GLY A 53 56.27 -38.25 13.11
CA GLY A 53 57.57 -38.94 13.17
C GLY A 53 57.50 -40.16 14.11
N ASP A 54 58.40 -40.22 15.10
CA ASP A 54 58.42 -41.28 16.11
C ASP A 54 57.52 -40.98 17.33
N VAL A 55 56.86 -39.82 17.37
CA VAL A 55 56.05 -39.35 18.52
C VAL A 55 54.59 -39.77 18.35
N GLU A 56 54.06 -40.52 19.32
CA GLU A 56 52.63 -40.84 19.41
C GLU A 56 51.87 -39.63 19.95
N LEU A 57 50.72 -39.32 19.36
CA LEU A 57 49.87 -38.18 19.72
C LEU A 57 48.52 -38.68 20.23
N GLU A 58 48.18 -38.29 21.47
CA GLU A 58 46.87 -38.57 22.07
C GLU A 58 46.10 -37.27 22.27
N TRP A 59 44.85 -37.24 21.81
CA TRP A 59 44.03 -36.03 21.78
C TRP A 59 42.93 -36.05 22.84
N LYS A 60 42.65 -34.89 23.43
CA LYS A 60 41.57 -34.69 24.41
C LYS A 60 40.86 -33.38 24.14
N SER A 61 39.54 -33.38 24.23
CA SER A 61 38.71 -32.18 24.18
C SER A 61 38.17 -31.88 25.58
N ASP A 62 38.05 -30.61 25.92
CA ASP A 62 37.37 -30.17 27.15
C ASP A 62 35.85 -29.93 26.97
N ASN A 63 35.33 -30.09 25.74
CA ASN A 63 33.93 -29.85 25.41
C ASN A 63 33.38 -30.91 24.43
N ALA A 64 32.12 -31.33 24.64
CA ALA A 64 31.44 -32.30 23.79
C ALA A 64 31.19 -31.82 22.35
N ALA A 65 31.31 -30.52 22.07
CA ALA A 65 31.23 -29.98 20.71
C ALA A 65 32.34 -30.50 19.78
N LEU A 66 33.48 -30.93 20.34
CA LEU A 66 34.54 -31.67 19.63
C LEU A 66 34.74 -33.04 20.29
N GLU A 67 34.21 -34.09 19.67
CA GLU A 67 34.37 -35.46 20.17
C GLU A 67 35.58 -36.13 19.51
N VAL A 68 36.56 -36.54 20.32
CA VAL A 68 37.77 -37.21 19.84
C VAL A 68 37.45 -38.68 19.56
N GLY A 69 37.52 -39.08 18.29
CA GLY A 69 37.30 -40.45 17.85
C GLY A 69 38.47 -41.40 18.11
N THR A 70 38.37 -42.62 17.61
CA THR A 70 39.44 -43.61 17.59
C THR A 70 40.24 -43.53 16.28
N VAL A 71 41.47 -44.06 16.27
CA VAL A 71 42.32 -44.11 15.06
C VAL A 71 41.57 -44.80 13.93
N ALA A 72 41.50 -44.17 12.75
CA ALA A 72 40.77 -44.70 11.61
C ALA A 72 41.36 -46.05 11.13
N GLU A 73 40.54 -47.12 11.11
CA GLU A 73 40.97 -48.44 10.64
C GLU A 73 41.15 -48.46 9.11
N GLY A 74 42.34 -48.86 8.63
CA GLY A 74 42.52 -49.34 7.25
C GLY A 74 43.54 -48.66 6.34
N LYS A 75 44.29 -47.62 6.78
CA LYS A 75 45.43 -47.07 6.01
C LYS A 75 46.68 -46.93 6.89
N VAL A 76 47.55 -47.93 6.81
CA VAL A 76 48.65 -48.23 7.73
C VAL A 76 49.81 -47.19 7.73
N ASN A 77 49.73 -46.11 6.95
CA ASN A 77 50.84 -45.14 6.83
C ASN A 77 50.51 -43.64 7.12
N GLU A 78 49.35 -43.29 7.67
CA GLU A 78 49.11 -41.88 8.12
C GLU A 78 48.46 -41.70 9.49
N GLY A 79 48.01 -42.77 10.17
CA GLY A 79 47.53 -42.77 11.57
C GLY A 79 46.84 -41.47 12.01
N LYS A 80 45.61 -41.22 11.54
CA LYS A 80 44.83 -40.02 11.91
C LYS A 80 43.69 -40.35 12.88
N VAL A 81 43.30 -39.37 13.67
CA VAL A 81 42.13 -39.38 14.57
C VAL A 81 41.08 -38.45 14.00
N ASN A 82 39.84 -38.93 13.87
CA ASN A 82 38.71 -38.08 13.49
C ASN A 82 38.22 -37.29 14.71
N ILE A 83 38.01 -35.98 14.54
CA ILE A 83 37.33 -35.12 15.49
C ILE A 83 35.94 -34.86 14.96
N LYS A 84 34.92 -35.43 15.63
CA LYS A 84 33.53 -35.24 15.26
C LYS A 84 33.03 -33.91 15.83
N VAL A 85 32.42 -33.09 14.98
CA VAL A 85 31.94 -31.75 15.35
C VAL A 85 30.43 -31.77 15.55
N THR A 86 29.98 -31.34 16.72
CA THR A 86 28.56 -31.06 16.98
C THR A 86 28.40 -29.57 17.22
N ARG A 87 27.71 -28.89 16.31
CA ARG A 87 27.48 -27.45 16.39
C ARG A 87 26.49 -27.13 17.52
N PRO A 88 26.87 -26.33 18.53
CA PRO A 88 25.95 -25.81 19.55
C PRO A 88 25.02 -24.73 18.97
N ASP A 89 24.13 -24.12 19.77
CA ASP A 89 23.32 -22.97 19.33
C ASP A 89 24.18 -21.73 19.00
N ASP A 90 25.09 -21.38 19.92
CA ASP A 90 26.02 -20.25 19.81
C ASP A 90 27.49 -20.70 19.76
N ASP A 91 28.35 -19.90 19.13
CA ASP A 91 29.79 -20.18 19.00
C ASP A 91 30.44 -20.51 20.36
N VAL A 92 31.20 -21.61 20.40
CA VAL A 92 31.93 -22.03 21.60
C VAL A 92 33.41 -22.22 21.29
N THR A 93 34.28 -21.66 22.11
CA THR A 93 35.72 -21.97 22.05
C THR A 93 35.99 -23.25 22.83
N VAL A 94 36.45 -24.28 22.14
CA VAL A 94 36.81 -25.59 22.69
C VAL A 94 38.32 -25.69 22.78
N LYS A 95 38.83 -26.18 23.91
CA LYS A 95 40.25 -26.48 24.06
C LYS A 95 40.51 -27.92 23.67
N LEU A 96 41.29 -28.07 22.60
CA LEU A 96 41.78 -29.36 22.13
C LEU A 96 43.25 -29.51 22.56
N THR A 97 43.51 -30.43 23.50
CA THR A 97 44.84 -30.72 24.01
C THR A 97 45.41 -31.95 23.32
N VAL A 98 46.61 -31.82 22.73
CA VAL A 98 47.40 -32.95 22.26
C VAL A 98 48.49 -33.28 23.26
N GLU A 99 48.65 -34.55 23.56
CA GLU A 99 49.70 -35.12 24.40
C GLU A 99 50.67 -35.93 23.54
N GLY A 100 51.89 -35.42 23.36
CA GLY A 100 52.95 -36.10 22.61
C GLY A 100 53.77 -37.02 23.50
N LYS A 101 53.86 -38.31 23.12
CA LYS A 101 54.54 -39.38 23.87
C LYS A 101 55.71 -39.93 23.08
N LEU A 102 56.89 -39.94 23.71
CA LEU A 102 58.06 -40.65 23.20
C LEU A 102 58.84 -41.27 24.37
N LYS A 103 58.93 -42.61 24.39
CA LYS A 103 59.53 -43.38 25.49
C LYS A 103 58.83 -43.13 26.83
N LYS A 104 59.52 -42.58 27.84
CA LYS A 104 58.98 -42.27 29.18
C LYS A 104 58.73 -40.77 29.41
N LYS A 105 58.69 -39.99 28.33
CA LYS A 105 58.53 -38.53 28.36
C LYS A 105 57.28 -38.13 27.60
N THR A 106 56.65 -37.09 28.12
CA THR A 106 55.37 -36.59 27.65
C THR A 106 55.36 -35.07 27.73
N LEU A 107 54.86 -34.39 26.70
CA LEU A 107 54.58 -32.96 26.70
C LEU A 107 53.21 -32.73 26.08
N THR A 108 52.55 -31.64 26.46
CA THR A 108 51.24 -31.26 25.92
C THR A 108 51.31 -29.93 25.17
N LYS A 109 50.38 -29.75 24.24
CA LYS A 109 50.10 -28.49 23.55
C LYS A 109 48.59 -28.32 23.47
N ASP A 110 48.12 -27.12 23.81
CA ASP A 110 46.70 -26.77 23.73
C ASP A 110 46.43 -25.97 22.46
N PHE A 111 45.29 -26.24 21.84
CA PHE A 111 44.73 -25.46 20.77
C PHE A 111 43.35 -24.96 21.17
N ASN A 112 43.05 -23.69 20.88
CA ASN A 112 41.70 -23.16 21.00
C ASN A 112 41.06 -23.24 19.61
N VAL A 113 39.98 -24.00 19.51
CA VAL A 113 39.20 -24.19 18.28
C VAL A 113 37.81 -23.63 18.50
N ILE A 114 37.36 -22.72 17.64
CA ILE A 114 35.98 -22.22 17.68
C ILE A 114 35.07 -23.22 16.96
N VAL A 115 34.08 -23.76 17.64
CA VAL A 115 32.99 -24.50 16.99
C VAL A 115 31.87 -23.51 16.72
N TYR A 116 31.60 -23.25 15.45
CA TYR A 116 30.57 -22.29 15.05
C TYR A 116 29.17 -22.84 15.29
N GLY A 117 28.33 -22.06 15.97
CA GLY A 117 26.98 -22.47 16.35
C GLY A 117 26.05 -22.60 15.15
N VAL A 118 24.96 -23.36 15.26
CA VAL A 118 23.95 -23.57 14.20
C VAL A 118 23.30 -22.28 13.72
N ASN A 119 23.29 -21.24 14.58
CA ASN A 119 22.76 -19.92 14.25
C ASN A 119 23.61 -19.14 13.24
N ARG A 120 24.85 -19.55 12.98
CA ARG A 120 25.70 -18.97 11.93
C ARG A 120 25.51 -19.74 10.63
N PRO A 121 24.90 -19.15 9.58
CA PRO A 121 24.82 -19.79 8.28
C PRO A 121 26.23 -20.12 7.75
N VAL A 122 26.35 -21.20 7.00
CA VAL A 122 27.56 -21.53 6.26
C VAL A 122 27.25 -21.22 4.80
N LEU A 123 28.03 -20.33 4.20
CA LEU A 123 27.92 -20.05 2.77
C LEU A 123 28.72 -21.10 2.00
N ASP A 124 28.22 -21.52 0.85
CA ASP A 124 28.93 -22.46 -0.03
C ASP A 124 30.25 -21.84 -0.52
N ASN A 125 30.26 -20.53 -0.77
CA ASN A 125 31.42 -19.71 -1.06
C ASN A 125 31.21 -18.27 -0.56
N ILE A 126 32.30 -17.57 -0.28
CA ILE A 126 32.28 -16.13 -0.02
C ILE A 126 32.76 -15.43 -1.28
N ASP A 127 31.84 -14.78 -1.97
CA ASP A 127 32.06 -14.06 -3.22
C ASP A 127 31.18 -12.79 -3.27
N GLU A 128 31.26 -12.03 -4.36
CA GLU A 128 30.49 -10.79 -4.51
C GLU A 128 28.97 -11.01 -4.43
N ALA A 129 28.48 -12.13 -4.97
CA ALA A 129 27.05 -12.43 -5.03
C ALA A 129 26.50 -12.85 -3.66
N SER A 130 27.15 -13.79 -2.98
CA SER A 130 26.80 -14.22 -1.63
C SER A 130 26.90 -13.06 -0.63
N MET A 131 27.94 -12.22 -0.73
CA MET A 131 28.08 -11.03 0.12
C MET A 131 26.98 -9.99 -0.14
N ALA A 132 26.54 -9.81 -1.38
CA ALA A 132 25.40 -8.95 -1.70
C ALA A 132 24.09 -9.49 -1.09
N LEU A 133 23.87 -10.82 -1.09
CA LEU A 133 22.72 -11.44 -0.44
C LEU A 133 22.75 -11.24 1.09
N VAL A 134 23.91 -11.41 1.74
CA VAL A 134 24.06 -11.14 3.17
C VAL A 134 23.78 -9.67 3.48
N GLN A 135 24.32 -8.76 2.67
CA GLN A 135 24.08 -7.32 2.80
C GLN A 135 22.59 -6.98 2.66
N ALA A 136 21.90 -7.56 1.66
CA ALA A 136 20.48 -7.35 1.39
C ALA A 136 19.58 -7.92 2.50
N GLY A 137 20.01 -9.00 3.17
CA GLY A 137 19.29 -9.60 4.29
C GLY A 137 19.40 -8.86 5.63
N LEU A 138 20.26 -7.85 5.76
CA LEU A 138 20.35 -7.05 6.99
C LEU A 138 19.12 -6.16 7.16
N GLU A 139 18.48 -6.17 8.33
CA GLU A 139 17.32 -5.30 8.56
C GLU A 139 17.44 -4.58 9.91
N LEU A 140 17.01 -3.33 9.93
CA LEU A 140 16.78 -2.55 11.15
C LEU A 140 15.45 -1.83 11.01
N PRO A 141 14.72 -1.62 12.11
CA PRO A 141 13.49 -0.87 12.06
C PRO A 141 13.77 0.59 11.68
N SER A 142 12.93 1.17 10.83
CA SER A 142 13.02 2.58 10.39
C SER A 142 12.80 3.58 11.53
N ARG A 143 12.18 3.14 12.62
CA ARG A 143 11.82 3.91 13.81
C ARG A 143 12.10 3.08 15.05
N THR A 144 12.35 3.71 16.20
CA THR A 144 12.43 2.99 17.47
C THR A 144 12.25 3.90 18.69
N HIS A 145 11.91 3.27 19.82
CA HIS A 145 11.97 3.85 21.16
C HIS A 145 12.65 2.90 22.17
N THR A 146 13.17 1.78 21.68
CA THR A 146 13.81 0.70 22.43
C THR A 146 15.14 0.33 21.78
N ASP A 147 15.97 -0.42 22.48
CA ASP A 147 17.24 -0.92 21.94
C ASP A 147 17.04 -1.73 20.64
N LEU A 148 17.99 -1.59 19.72
CA LEU A 148 18.06 -2.34 18.49
C LEU A 148 18.77 -3.67 18.72
N ASP A 149 18.32 -4.74 18.05
CA ASP A 149 18.89 -6.08 18.22
C ASP A 149 20.17 -6.31 17.37
N ILE A 150 21.04 -5.30 17.30
CA ILE A 150 22.34 -5.37 16.62
C ILE A 150 23.20 -6.55 17.11
N PRO A 151 23.26 -6.87 18.43
CA PRO A 151 24.04 -8.01 18.90
C PRO A 151 23.61 -9.34 18.30
N ASN A 152 22.32 -9.56 18.09
CA ASN A 152 21.79 -10.78 17.46
C ASN A 152 22.07 -10.81 15.96
N ILE A 153 21.96 -9.67 15.27
CA ILE A 153 22.38 -9.55 13.87
C ILE A 153 23.85 -9.98 13.71
N ASN A 154 24.72 -9.49 14.58
CA ASN A 154 26.15 -9.84 14.55
C ASN A 154 26.39 -11.34 14.79
N ARG A 155 25.61 -11.98 15.68
CA ARG A 155 25.72 -13.43 15.96
C ARG A 155 25.21 -14.32 14.83
N LYS A 156 24.32 -13.80 13.98
CA LYS A 156 23.75 -14.50 12.82
C LYS A 156 24.55 -14.30 11.54
N MET A 157 25.66 -13.55 11.59
CA MET A 157 26.52 -13.38 10.42
C MET A 157 27.07 -14.74 9.99
N PRO A 158 27.09 -15.03 8.67
CA PRO A 158 27.63 -16.27 8.18
C PRO A 158 29.08 -16.49 8.63
N VAL A 159 29.48 -17.76 8.70
CA VAL A 159 30.86 -18.13 8.99
C VAL A 159 31.78 -17.52 7.91
N GLY A 160 32.86 -16.86 8.35
CA GLY A 160 33.79 -16.14 7.45
C GLY A 160 33.35 -14.72 7.06
N VAL A 161 32.18 -14.27 7.52
CA VAL A 161 31.70 -12.89 7.36
C VAL A 161 31.69 -12.18 8.71
N GLU A 162 32.34 -11.02 8.78
CA GLU A 162 32.32 -10.12 9.93
C GLU A 162 31.51 -8.86 9.61
N ILE A 163 30.93 -8.25 10.64
CA ILE A 163 30.18 -7.00 10.53
C ILE A 163 30.65 -6.00 11.59
N ALA A 164 30.89 -4.76 11.19
CA ALA A 164 31.18 -3.64 12.07
C ALA A 164 30.14 -2.53 11.88
N TRP A 165 29.78 -1.86 12.98
CA TRP A 165 28.77 -0.79 12.98
C TRP A 165 29.39 0.54 13.37
N SER A 166 28.95 1.61 12.72
CA SER A 166 29.17 2.99 13.14
C SER A 166 27.85 3.73 13.26
N SER A 167 27.82 4.79 14.07
CA SER A 167 26.65 5.62 14.30
C SER A 167 26.98 7.08 14.02
N SER A 168 26.08 7.79 13.33
CA SER A 168 26.18 9.24 13.15
C SER A 168 25.92 10.02 14.44
N ASN A 169 25.36 9.37 15.48
CA ASN A 169 25.05 9.98 16.77
C ASN A 169 25.03 8.94 17.91
N GLU A 170 26.18 8.67 18.52
CA GLU A 170 26.33 7.70 19.62
C GLU A 170 25.66 8.11 20.94
N ASP A 171 25.30 9.38 21.10
CA ASP A 171 24.51 9.83 22.25
C ASP A 171 23.06 9.34 22.18
N VAL A 172 22.58 9.00 20.98
CA VAL A 172 21.21 8.54 20.72
C VAL A 172 21.17 7.05 20.39
N ILE A 173 22.00 6.55 19.46
CA ILE A 173 22.14 5.12 19.19
C ILE A 173 23.60 4.73 19.20
N LYS A 174 23.98 3.84 20.10
CA LYS A 174 25.33 3.26 20.16
C LYS A 174 25.51 2.15 19.14
N THR A 175 26.77 1.82 18.84
CA THR A 175 27.13 0.74 17.90
C THR A 175 26.75 -0.65 18.38
N ASP A 176 26.43 -0.82 19.67
CA ASP A 176 25.86 -2.04 20.25
C ASP A 176 24.32 -2.09 20.19
N GLY A 177 23.69 -1.08 19.58
CA GLY A 177 22.23 -0.97 19.44
C GLY A 177 21.52 -0.31 20.61
N LYS A 178 22.23 0.12 21.67
CA LYS A 178 21.58 0.81 22.80
C LYS A 178 21.02 2.15 22.39
N VAL A 179 19.75 2.38 22.73
CA VAL A 179 18.99 3.58 22.36
C VAL A 179 18.77 4.46 23.58
N THR A 180 19.11 5.75 23.45
CA THR A 180 18.76 6.80 24.40
C THR A 180 17.78 7.76 23.74
N ARG A 181 16.57 7.85 24.28
CA ARG A 181 15.53 8.75 23.76
C ARG A 181 15.96 10.22 23.95
N PRO A 182 16.06 11.03 22.86
CA PRO A 182 16.43 12.44 22.94
C PRO A 182 15.31 13.29 23.57
N ALA A 183 15.56 14.57 23.81
CA ALA A 183 14.49 15.52 24.19
C ALA A 183 13.57 15.82 22.99
N GLY A 184 12.37 16.36 23.25
CA GLY A 184 11.42 16.72 22.19
C GLY A 184 10.80 15.50 21.49
N GLN A 185 10.47 15.64 20.20
CA GLN A 185 9.72 14.64 19.44
C GLN A 185 10.58 13.44 18.99
N GLY A 186 11.86 13.66 18.72
CA GLY A 186 12.77 12.61 18.25
C GLY A 186 13.87 13.15 17.35
N THR A 187 14.73 12.26 16.84
CA THR A 187 15.76 12.57 15.85
C THR A 187 16.09 11.34 15.00
N GLY A 188 16.48 11.55 13.74
CA GLY A 188 17.08 10.51 12.92
C GLY A 188 18.54 10.25 13.30
N VAL A 189 18.95 8.99 13.21
CA VAL A 189 20.34 8.52 13.35
C VAL A 189 20.67 7.59 12.18
N LYS A 190 21.80 7.83 11.51
CA LYS A 190 22.31 6.95 10.47
C LYS A 190 23.26 5.93 11.09
N LEU A 191 22.97 4.65 10.90
CA LEU A 191 23.83 3.53 11.24
C LEU A 191 24.44 2.97 9.97
N THR A 192 25.75 2.72 9.97
CA THR A 192 26.46 2.14 8.83
C THR A 192 27.01 0.77 9.22
N ALA A 193 26.52 -0.28 8.59
CA ALA A 193 27.04 -1.64 8.66
C ALA A 193 28.13 -1.82 7.59
N THR A 194 29.31 -2.27 8.02
CA THR A 194 30.42 -2.65 7.14
C THR A 194 30.64 -4.14 7.26
N LEU A 195 30.32 -4.88 6.21
CA LEU A 195 30.53 -6.32 6.12
C LEU A 195 31.89 -6.61 5.48
N VAL A 196 32.62 -7.58 6.02
CA VAL A 196 33.90 -8.07 5.48
C VAL A 196 33.82 -9.59 5.39
N GLY A 197 33.80 -10.11 4.17
CA GLY A 197 33.86 -11.54 3.88
C GLY A 197 35.28 -11.96 3.55
N THR A 198 35.76 -13.05 4.16
CA THR A 198 37.09 -13.62 3.90
C THR A 198 36.96 -14.89 3.05
N PRO A 199 37.18 -14.82 1.73
CA PRO A 199 37.13 -16.02 0.88
C PRO A 199 38.27 -17.00 1.20
N GLU A 200 38.11 -18.26 0.78
CA GLU A 200 39.18 -19.27 0.91
C GLU A 200 40.42 -18.91 0.07
N GLU A 201 40.22 -18.28 -1.09
CA GLU A 201 41.26 -17.79 -1.98
C GLU A 201 40.87 -16.42 -2.54
N GLY A 202 41.78 -15.43 -2.47
CA GLY A 202 41.56 -14.06 -2.96
C GLY A 202 41.58 -12.99 -1.87
N ASP A 203 41.29 -11.76 -2.26
CA ASP A 203 41.21 -10.61 -1.34
C ASP A 203 39.86 -10.57 -0.61
N ALA A 204 39.84 -9.98 0.58
CA ALA A 204 38.60 -9.80 1.36
C ALA A 204 37.59 -8.92 0.61
N ILE A 205 36.31 -9.29 0.67
CA ILE A 205 35.21 -8.58 0.00
C ILE A 205 34.50 -7.69 1.02
N GLN A 206 34.36 -6.40 0.70
CA GLN A 206 33.72 -5.42 1.57
C GLN A 206 32.38 -4.95 0.98
N LYS A 207 31.33 -4.93 1.82
CA LYS A 207 30.01 -4.35 1.50
C LYS A 207 29.57 -3.39 2.59
N ILE A 208 28.85 -2.33 2.22
CA ILE A 208 28.40 -1.29 3.16
C ILE A 208 26.90 -1.10 3.02
N ARG A 209 26.17 -1.15 4.13
CA ARG A 209 24.74 -0.81 4.16
C ARG A 209 24.47 0.28 5.17
N GLU A 210 23.68 1.28 4.76
CA GLU A 210 23.26 2.36 5.64
C GLU A 210 21.79 2.17 6.05
N PHE A 211 21.50 2.46 7.31
CA PHE A 211 20.16 2.45 7.88
C PHE A 211 19.89 3.81 8.51
N PHE A 212 18.74 4.40 8.20
CA PHE A 212 18.26 5.58 8.90
C PHE A 212 17.18 5.16 9.89
N VAL A 213 17.42 5.44 11.18
CA VAL A 213 16.51 5.08 12.27
C VAL A 213 16.04 6.35 12.97
N PHE A 214 14.74 6.61 12.96
CA PHE A 214 14.15 7.69 13.75
C PHE A 214 13.89 7.24 15.19
N VAL A 215 14.53 7.90 16.17
CA VAL A 215 14.33 7.59 17.59
C VAL A 215 13.31 8.54 18.18
N TYR A 216 12.18 8.00 18.67
CA TYR A 216 11.16 8.78 19.36
C TYR A 216 11.72 9.42 20.64
N GLY A 217 11.61 10.74 20.72
CA GLY A 217 12.06 11.54 21.85
C GLY A 217 11.13 11.45 23.05
N LYS A 218 11.55 12.04 24.16
CA LYS A 218 10.83 12.04 25.45
C LYS A 218 9.51 12.82 25.43
N GLY A 219 9.25 13.62 24.40
CA GLY A 219 7.97 14.30 24.17
C GLY A 219 6.88 13.40 23.57
N VAL A 220 7.20 12.14 23.27
CA VAL A 220 6.27 11.12 22.77
C VAL A 220 5.90 10.16 23.89
N ASN A 221 4.60 9.99 24.16
CA ASN A 221 4.09 8.98 25.08
C ASN A 221 4.02 7.62 24.38
N ILE A 222 5.04 6.79 24.59
CA ILE A 222 5.13 5.44 24.00
C ILE A 222 4.17 4.43 24.64
N ASP A 223 3.56 4.80 25.77
CA ASP A 223 2.49 4.07 26.45
C ASP A 223 1.13 4.80 26.28
N GLY A 224 1.06 5.74 25.34
CA GLY A 224 -0.10 6.59 25.12
C GLY A 224 -1.32 5.83 24.61
N THR A 225 -2.50 6.27 25.06
CA THR A 225 -3.79 5.83 24.56
C THR A 225 -4.33 6.88 23.60
N TYR A 226 -4.70 6.47 22.40
CA TYR A 226 -5.42 7.29 21.43
C TYR A 226 -6.91 6.98 21.53
N LYS A 227 -7.72 7.98 21.90
CA LYS A 227 -9.15 7.80 22.11
C LYS A 227 -9.95 8.16 20.86
N ALA A 228 -10.65 7.22 20.27
CA ALA A 228 -11.44 7.45 19.07
C ALA A 228 -12.81 6.77 19.16
N ALA A 229 -13.82 7.40 18.56
CA ALA A 229 -15.11 6.76 18.36
C ALA A 229 -15.05 5.84 17.13
N PHE A 230 -15.80 4.75 17.18
CA PHE A 230 -15.95 3.80 16.08
C PHE A 230 -17.41 3.79 15.60
N GLY A 231 -17.61 3.46 14.33
CA GLY A 231 -18.96 3.20 13.80
C GLY A 231 -19.46 1.80 14.15
N GLU A 232 -20.71 1.52 13.82
CA GLU A 232 -21.25 0.17 13.90
C GLU A 232 -20.52 -0.77 12.95
N VAL A 233 -20.38 -2.02 13.41
CA VAL A 233 -19.75 -3.11 12.67
C VAL A 233 -20.74 -4.26 12.61
N GLN A 234 -21.05 -4.77 11.42
CA GLN A 234 -21.84 -6.00 11.28
C GLN A 234 -20.93 -7.22 11.22
N THR A 235 -19.77 -7.08 10.58
CA THR A 235 -18.77 -8.14 10.53
C THR A 235 -17.35 -7.57 10.45
N LEU A 236 -16.40 -8.26 11.09
CA LEU A 236 -14.96 -8.08 10.91
C LEU A 236 -14.36 -9.16 9.99
N ASN A 237 -15.18 -9.88 9.23
CA ASN A 237 -14.69 -10.81 8.21
C ASN A 237 -14.24 -10.02 6.98
N PRO A 238 -12.93 -9.93 6.69
CA PRO A 238 -12.44 -9.12 5.57
C PRO A 238 -12.88 -9.66 4.20
N LEU A 239 -13.39 -10.90 4.12
CA LEU A 239 -13.89 -11.47 2.87
C LEU A 239 -15.31 -11.01 2.52
N ASN A 240 -16.07 -10.53 3.52
CA ASN A 240 -17.48 -10.14 3.39
C ASN A 240 -17.78 -8.71 3.81
N SER A 241 -16.82 -8.02 4.44
CA SER A 241 -16.99 -6.62 4.82
C SER A 241 -17.23 -5.75 3.59
N THR A 242 -18.23 -4.87 3.67
CA THR A 242 -18.60 -3.93 2.60
C THR A 242 -18.74 -2.49 3.08
N GLN A 243 -18.66 -2.26 4.39
CA GLN A 243 -18.81 -0.94 5.00
C GLN A 243 -17.47 -0.35 5.43
N SER A 244 -17.34 0.98 5.33
CA SER A 244 -16.12 1.68 5.74
C SER A 244 -15.85 1.57 7.24
N THR A 245 -16.90 1.52 8.06
CA THR A 245 -16.79 1.38 9.53
C THR A 245 -16.20 0.03 9.94
N GLU A 246 -16.41 -1.00 9.14
CA GLU A 246 -15.82 -2.32 9.34
C GLU A 246 -14.34 -2.31 8.95
N SER A 247 -13.97 -1.67 7.82
CA SER A 247 -12.56 -1.50 7.43
C SER A 247 -11.76 -0.67 8.43
N ASP A 248 -12.34 0.40 8.98
CA ASP A 248 -11.70 1.22 10.02
C ASP A 248 -11.26 0.39 11.24
N VAL A 249 -11.96 -0.73 11.49
CA VAL A 249 -11.66 -1.65 12.58
C VAL A 249 -10.72 -2.77 12.14
N TYR A 250 -11.04 -3.52 11.08
CA TYR A 250 -10.21 -4.69 10.74
C TYR A 250 -8.84 -4.28 10.15
N ASP A 251 -8.69 -3.09 9.55
CA ASP A 251 -7.40 -2.59 9.04
C ASP A 251 -6.37 -2.41 10.17
N LEU A 252 -6.80 -2.28 11.43
CA LEU A 252 -5.92 -2.29 12.59
C LEU A 252 -5.34 -3.69 12.90
N LEU A 253 -5.99 -4.75 12.41
CA LEU A 253 -5.69 -6.15 12.71
C LEU A 253 -4.91 -6.86 11.61
N VAL A 254 -4.81 -6.29 10.42
CA VAL A 254 -4.23 -6.94 9.24
C VAL A 254 -2.96 -6.23 8.76
N ASP A 255 -2.16 -6.94 7.97
CA ASP A 255 -1.02 -6.41 7.25
C ASP A 255 -1.10 -6.78 5.76
N GLN A 256 -0.25 -6.18 4.92
CA GLN A 256 -0.26 -6.36 3.47
C GLN A 256 1.08 -6.87 2.97
N LEU A 257 1.11 -7.56 1.81
CA LEU A 257 2.38 -7.99 1.19
C LEU A 257 3.26 -6.80 0.84
N TYR A 258 2.65 -5.76 0.27
CA TYR A 258 3.30 -4.53 -0.18
C TYR A 258 2.53 -3.33 0.37
N HIS A 259 3.25 -2.36 0.90
CA HIS A 259 2.69 -1.09 1.36
C HIS A 259 3.13 0.04 0.45
N THR A 260 2.58 1.21 0.71
CA THR A 260 3.09 2.46 0.17
C THR A 260 3.61 3.35 1.30
N ASP A 261 4.66 4.12 1.02
CA ASP A 261 5.14 5.17 1.91
C ASP A 261 5.70 6.34 1.10
N TYR A 262 6.06 7.44 1.77
CA TYR A 262 6.84 8.50 1.16
C TYR A 262 8.22 7.97 0.74
N TYR A 263 8.73 8.40 -0.41
CA TYR A 263 10.03 8.01 -0.95
C TYR A 263 11.15 8.77 -0.23
N TRP A 264 11.40 8.39 1.03
CA TRP A 264 12.33 9.08 1.91
C TRP A 264 13.77 9.10 1.39
N ALA A 265 14.25 8.01 0.78
CA ALA A 265 15.61 7.97 0.22
C ALA A 265 15.81 9.04 -0.86
N LYS A 266 14.83 9.21 -1.74
CA LYS A 266 14.82 10.28 -2.73
C LYS A 266 14.68 11.66 -2.08
N ALA A 267 13.78 11.82 -1.12
CA ALA A 267 13.63 13.08 -0.39
C ALA A 267 14.94 13.52 0.29
N ILE A 268 15.70 12.58 0.86
CA ILE A 268 17.01 12.85 1.46
C ILE A 268 18.04 13.22 0.39
N LYS A 269 18.10 12.46 -0.70
CA LYS A 269 19.00 12.75 -1.84
C LYS A 269 18.76 14.13 -2.43
N ASP A 270 17.50 14.55 -2.52
CA ASP A 270 17.08 15.85 -3.05
C ASP A 270 17.19 16.99 -2.01
N GLY A 271 17.64 16.69 -0.78
CA GLY A 271 17.78 17.68 0.30
C GLY A 271 16.46 18.13 0.93
N LYS A 272 15.34 17.44 0.65
CA LYS A 272 14.00 17.69 1.17
C LYS A 272 13.74 17.05 2.54
N ALA A 273 14.62 16.18 3.01
CA ALA A 273 14.55 15.54 4.33
C ALA A 273 15.96 15.21 4.84
N ALA A 274 16.19 15.26 6.15
CA ALA A 274 17.46 14.79 6.72
C ALA A 274 17.45 13.28 7.04
N TYR A 275 16.26 12.70 7.22
CA TYR A 275 16.04 11.29 7.55
C TYR A 275 14.59 10.89 7.21
N PRO A 276 14.27 9.57 7.12
CA PRO A 276 12.90 9.13 6.90
C PRO A 276 11.94 9.59 7.99
N GLY A 277 10.84 10.25 7.61
CA GLY A 277 9.89 10.85 8.53
C GLY A 277 10.18 12.29 8.92
N ASP A 278 11.24 12.91 8.37
CA ASP A 278 11.52 14.33 8.55
C ASP A 278 10.63 15.18 7.64
N PHE A 279 9.57 15.75 8.22
CA PHE A 279 8.70 16.71 7.53
C PHE A 279 9.13 18.17 7.75
N SER A 280 10.29 18.44 8.36
CA SER A 280 10.68 19.82 8.74
C SER A 280 10.87 20.78 7.57
N GLN A 281 11.09 20.26 6.35
CA GLN A 281 11.20 21.04 5.12
C GLN A 281 9.90 21.06 4.30
N VAL A 282 8.84 20.40 4.78
CA VAL A 282 7.53 20.37 4.13
C VAL A 282 6.67 21.49 4.71
N ARG A 283 5.92 22.20 3.84
CA ARG A 283 5.12 23.36 4.27
C ARG A 283 3.96 22.95 5.16
N ASP A 284 3.58 23.85 6.08
CA ASP A 284 2.42 23.67 6.96
C ASP A 284 1.11 23.93 6.19
N ARG A 285 0.04 23.22 6.58
CA ARG A 285 -1.33 23.33 6.04
C ARG A 285 -1.94 24.73 6.07
N LYS A 286 -1.30 25.71 6.72
CA LYS A 286 -1.80 27.08 6.92
C LYS A 286 -0.95 28.15 6.22
N GLU A 287 0.13 27.78 5.53
CA GLU A 287 0.97 28.72 4.79
C GLU A 287 0.40 28.95 3.37
N ILE A 288 0.34 30.21 2.91
CA ILE A 288 -0.07 30.59 1.54
C ILE A 288 1.09 30.31 0.57
N ALA A 289 0.82 29.79 -0.64
CA ALA A 289 1.76 29.59 -1.76
C ALA A 289 2.94 30.58 -1.81
N ASP A 290 4.19 30.08 -1.77
CA ASP A 290 5.42 30.88 -1.87
C ASP A 290 6.21 30.46 -3.13
N PRO A 291 6.36 31.36 -4.13
CA PRO A 291 7.20 31.13 -5.32
C PRO A 291 8.73 31.30 -5.09
N GLU A 292 9.17 31.79 -3.93
CA GLU A 292 10.54 32.24 -3.65
C GLU A 292 11.30 31.42 -2.58
N ASP A 293 10.64 30.83 -1.57
CA ASP A 293 11.34 30.24 -0.40
C ASP A 293 11.83 28.77 -0.57
N GLY A 294 11.41 28.09 -1.64
CA GLY A 294 11.86 26.75 -1.99
C GLY A 294 11.26 25.60 -1.16
N LYS A 295 10.28 25.85 -0.29
CA LYS A 295 9.57 24.78 0.42
C LYS A 295 8.45 24.17 -0.44
N ILE A 296 8.08 22.93 -0.18
CA ILE A 296 7.12 22.16 -0.99
C ILE A 296 5.78 22.05 -0.24
N GLU A 297 4.67 22.50 -0.85
CA GLU A 297 3.31 22.12 -0.42
C GLU A 297 3.13 20.60 -0.58
N MET A 298 2.38 19.90 0.29
CA MET A 298 2.20 18.46 0.00
C MET A 298 1.44 18.25 -1.31
N PRO A 299 1.96 17.35 -2.17
CA PRO A 299 3.37 17.00 -2.34
C PRO A 299 3.85 17.32 -3.75
N TYR A 300 5.16 17.43 -3.94
CA TYR A 300 5.82 16.21 -4.40
C TYR A 300 6.94 15.75 -3.45
N LEU A 301 6.54 15.21 -2.29
CA LEU A 301 7.18 14.01 -1.75
C LEU A 301 6.57 12.82 -2.49
N GLU A 302 7.39 12.18 -3.32
CA GLU A 302 7.02 10.99 -4.08
C GLU A 302 6.58 9.86 -3.17
N ARG A 303 5.73 8.98 -3.71
CA ARG A 303 5.36 7.73 -3.06
C ARG A 303 6.20 6.60 -3.65
N ILE A 304 6.53 5.61 -2.85
CA ILE A 304 7.12 4.36 -3.32
C ILE A 304 6.40 3.17 -2.70
N PHE A 305 6.41 2.03 -3.38
CA PHE A 305 6.09 0.75 -2.75
C PHE A 305 7.19 0.36 -1.76
N THR A 306 6.79 -0.25 -0.65
CA THR A 306 7.71 -0.80 0.35
C THR A 306 7.26 -2.21 0.72
N LEU A 307 8.22 -3.03 1.14
CA LEU A 307 7.95 -4.43 1.52
C LEU A 307 7.21 -4.48 2.86
N GLY A 308 6.06 -5.16 2.90
CA GLY A 308 5.31 -5.47 4.11
C GLY A 308 5.61 -6.90 4.57
N MET A 309 4.65 -7.80 4.37
CA MET A 309 4.83 -9.23 4.60
C MET A 309 5.75 -9.93 3.57
N ALA A 310 5.98 -9.31 2.41
CA ALA A 310 6.87 -9.86 1.39
C ALA A 310 8.35 -9.70 1.77
N ALA A 311 9.18 -10.66 1.37
CA ALA A 311 10.64 -10.59 1.52
C ALA A 311 11.32 -9.78 0.39
N LYS A 312 10.64 -9.64 -0.76
CA LYS A 312 11.04 -8.83 -1.92
C LYS A 312 9.83 -8.51 -2.80
N PHE A 313 10.03 -7.62 -3.76
CA PHE A 313 9.02 -7.34 -4.79
C PHE A 313 8.73 -8.60 -5.64
N PRO A 314 7.51 -8.76 -6.16
CA PRO A 314 7.16 -9.95 -6.92
C PRO A 314 7.90 -9.92 -8.25
N TYR A 315 8.38 -11.06 -8.74
CA TYR A 315 9.19 -11.06 -9.97
C TYR A 315 8.64 -12.06 -10.98
N SER A 316 8.80 -11.70 -12.25
CA SER A 316 8.30 -12.44 -13.42
C SER A 316 9.00 -13.79 -13.56
N VAL A 317 8.24 -14.81 -13.98
CA VAL A 317 8.80 -16.13 -14.28
C VAL A 317 9.44 -16.16 -15.67
N GLU A 318 8.80 -15.55 -16.67
CA GLU A 318 9.23 -15.67 -18.08
C GLU A 318 10.24 -14.62 -18.52
N HIS A 319 10.22 -13.45 -17.89
CA HIS A 319 11.04 -12.31 -18.30
C HIS A 319 12.23 -12.03 -17.36
N GLU A 320 12.40 -12.84 -16.31
CA GLU A 320 13.46 -12.66 -15.29
C GLU A 320 13.52 -11.23 -14.73
N THR A 321 12.38 -10.54 -14.70
CA THR A 321 12.34 -9.13 -14.32
C THR A 321 12.30 -8.98 -12.81
N ASP A 322 13.48 -9.03 -12.21
CA ASP A 322 13.70 -8.45 -10.89
C ASP A 322 13.98 -6.96 -11.06
N PHE A 323 12.98 -6.13 -10.75
CA PHE A 323 13.09 -4.68 -10.76
C PHE A 323 13.47 -4.12 -9.38
N ASP A 324 13.86 -4.97 -8.43
CA ASP A 324 14.47 -4.54 -7.18
C ASP A 324 15.87 -3.97 -7.48
N LEU A 325 16.06 -2.68 -7.18
CA LEU A 325 17.32 -1.97 -7.31
C LEU A 325 18.29 -2.27 -6.14
N GLY A 326 17.86 -3.12 -5.20
CA GLY A 326 18.54 -3.46 -3.97
C GLY A 326 17.84 -2.86 -2.76
N PHE A 327 17.87 -3.60 -1.64
CA PHE A 327 17.34 -3.16 -0.34
C PHE A 327 15.84 -2.83 -0.33
N GLY A 328 15.06 -3.35 -1.28
CA GLY A 328 13.63 -3.07 -1.39
C GLY A 328 13.34 -1.71 -2.04
N GLU A 329 14.28 -1.17 -2.82
CA GLU A 329 14.01 -0.06 -3.74
C GLU A 329 13.55 -0.62 -5.09
N LEU A 330 12.56 0.03 -5.71
CA LEU A 330 11.89 -0.44 -6.92
C LEU A 330 12.29 0.43 -8.12
N ASP A 331 12.62 -0.18 -9.27
CA ASP A 331 12.60 0.53 -10.56
C ASP A 331 11.14 0.77 -10.98
N GLU A 332 10.62 1.92 -10.57
CA GLU A 332 9.22 2.29 -10.79
C GLU A 332 8.83 2.26 -12.27
N LYS A 333 9.70 2.77 -13.16
CA LYS A 333 9.42 2.81 -14.59
C LYS A 333 9.31 1.39 -15.16
N ALA A 334 10.32 0.56 -14.92
CA ALA A 334 10.33 -0.80 -15.43
C ALA A 334 9.19 -1.65 -14.84
N SER A 335 8.85 -1.43 -13.57
CA SER A 335 7.75 -2.12 -12.87
C SER A 335 6.36 -1.84 -13.47
N LYS A 336 6.19 -0.70 -14.17
CA LYS A 336 4.95 -0.28 -14.84
C LYS A 336 4.92 -0.70 -16.31
N GLU A 337 6.06 -0.66 -17.00
CA GLU A 337 6.17 -0.98 -18.43
C GLU A 337 6.09 -2.47 -18.73
N LYS A 338 6.74 -3.29 -17.91
CA LYS A 338 6.94 -4.71 -18.21
C LYS A 338 5.82 -5.53 -17.59
N GLN A 339 5.17 -6.35 -18.40
CA GLN A 339 4.04 -7.17 -18.00
C GLN A 339 4.32 -8.66 -18.16
N ASP A 340 3.76 -9.46 -17.25
CA ASP A 340 3.78 -10.92 -17.29
C ASP A 340 2.43 -11.47 -16.78
N SER A 341 2.13 -12.71 -17.16
CA SER A 341 1.01 -13.51 -16.66
C SER A 341 1.41 -14.43 -15.50
N ALA A 342 2.70 -14.62 -15.21
CA ALA A 342 3.16 -15.47 -14.11
C ALA A 342 4.12 -14.75 -13.15
N TRP A 343 3.79 -14.76 -11.85
CA TRP A 343 4.50 -13.99 -10.83
C TRP A 343 4.89 -14.84 -9.63
N ILE A 344 6.11 -14.65 -9.14
CA ILE A 344 6.62 -15.29 -7.93
C ILE A 344 6.56 -14.32 -6.76
N ILE A 345 5.97 -14.77 -5.65
CA ILE A 345 5.90 -14.03 -4.39
C ILE A 345 6.74 -14.77 -3.37
N GLU A 346 7.66 -14.05 -2.72
CA GLU A 346 8.45 -14.56 -1.59
C GLU A 346 8.03 -13.85 -0.30
N LEU A 347 7.71 -14.65 0.71
CA LEU A 347 7.25 -14.22 2.03
C LEU A 347 8.45 -14.09 2.97
N ARG A 348 8.34 -13.17 3.94
CA ARG A 348 9.26 -13.17 5.06
C ARG A 348 9.11 -14.46 5.87
N LYS A 349 10.19 -14.89 6.52
CA LYS A 349 10.22 -16.12 7.33
C LYS A 349 9.78 -15.95 8.78
N ASP A 350 9.63 -14.70 9.22
CA ASP A 350 9.27 -14.31 10.58
C ASP A 350 7.80 -13.91 10.74
N LEU A 351 6.97 -14.14 9.72
CA LEU A 351 5.55 -13.81 9.74
C LEU A 351 4.79 -14.73 10.68
N GLN A 352 3.95 -14.11 11.51
CA GLN A 352 3.06 -14.84 12.41
C GLN A 352 1.83 -14.01 12.76
N PHE A 353 0.74 -14.71 13.05
CA PHE A 353 -0.39 -14.17 13.75
C PHE A 353 -0.03 -13.86 15.22
N SER A 354 -0.85 -13.04 15.87
CA SER A 354 -0.66 -12.57 17.24
C SER A 354 -0.69 -13.70 18.29
N ASP A 355 -1.33 -14.83 17.99
CA ASP A 355 -1.30 -16.04 18.80
C ASP A 355 0.02 -16.84 18.66
N GLY A 356 0.83 -16.54 17.63
CA GLY A 356 2.09 -17.23 17.31
C GLY A 356 1.99 -18.24 16.18
N THR A 357 0.81 -18.42 15.57
CA THR A 357 0.64 -19.25 14.38
C THR A 357 1.44 -18.65 13.22
N ALA A 358 2.30 -19.45 12.58
CA ALA A 358 3.11 -18.97 11.45
C ALA A 358 2.24 -18.65 10.23
N ILE A 359 2.60 -17.60 9.49
CA ILE A 359 1.99 -17.29 8.20
C ILE A 359 2.91 -17.79 7.09
N THR A 360 2.40 -18.73 6.30
CA THR A 360 3.13 -19.42 5.22
C THR A 360 2.35 -19.31 3.91
N ALA A 361 2.91 -19.82 2.82
CA ALA A 361 2.21 -19.99 1.55
C ALA A 361 0.89 -20.78 1.70
N ASP A 362 0.78 -21.70 2.68
CA ASP A 362 -0.49 -22.41 2.95
C ASP A 362 -1.57 -21.47 3.50
N THR A 363 -1.19 -20.42 4.22
CA THR A 363 -2.14 -19.42 4.74
C THR A 363 -2.73 -18.59 3.60
N PHE A 364 -1.90 -18.21 2.63
CA PHE A 364 -2.33 -17.55 1.40
C PHE A 364 -3.22 -18.47 0.56
N GLU A 365 -2.79 -19.71 0.32
CA GLU A 365 -3.58 -20.70 -0.42
C GLU A 365 -4.95 -20.91 0.22
N TYR A 366 -4.99 -21.08 1.55
CA TYR A 366 -6.23 -21.25 2.29
C TYR A 366 -7.14 -20.03 2.11
N SER A 367 -6.60 -18.82 2.29
CA SER A 367 -7.38 -17.58 2.17
C SER A 367 -7.92 -17.40 0.76
N PHE A 368 -7.12 -17.64 -0.27
CA PHE A 368 -7.54 -17.56 -1.68
C PHE A 368 -8.64 -18.58 -2.01
N LYS A 369 -8.54 -19.81 -1.47
CA LYS A 369 -9.63 -20.81 -1.55
C LYS A 369 -10.91 -20.29 -0.92
N GLN A 370 -10.83 -19.59 0.22
CA GLN A 370 -12.03 -19.07 0.88
C GLN A 370 -12.63 -17.90 0.09
N TYR A 371 -11.83 -16.97 -0.41
CA TYR A 371 -12.30 -15.92 -1.33
C TYR A 371 -13.13 -16.50 -2.48
N LEU A 372 -12.61 -17.56 -3.13
CA LEU A 372 -13.23 -18.17 -4.30
C LEU A 372 -14.25 -19.28 -3.97
N ASP A 373 -14.58 -19.55 -2.70
CA ASP A 373 -15.56 -20.60 -2.36
C ASP A 373 -16.97 -20.16 -2.76
N GLY A 374 -17.46 -20.73 -3.87
CA GLY A 374 -18.78 -20.46 -4.42
C GLY A 374 -19.95 -20.79 -3.50
N LYS A 375 -19.77 -21.57 -2.42
CA LYS A 375 -20.83 -21.83 -1.42
C LYS A 375 -20.96 -20.69 -0.40
N GLN A 376 -19.83 -20.06 -0.07
CA GLN A 376 -19.79 -18.91 0.82
C GLN A 376 -20.26 -17.64 0.09
N ASN A 377 -19.99 -17.59 -1.23
CA ASN A 377 -20.33 -16.46 -2.09
C ASN A 377 -19.80 -15.14 -1.52
N ASN A 378 -18.52 -15.13 -1.11
CA ASN A 378 -17.89 -14.00 -0.45
C ASN A 378 -17.90 -12.75 -1.34
N GLU A 379 -18.25 -11.60 -0.76
CA GLU A 379 -18.43 -10.33 -1.49
C GLU A 379 -17.17 -9.89 -2.25
N ARG A 380 -15.98 -10.20 -1.70
CA ARG A 380 -14.68 -9.81 -2.28
C ARG A 380 -14.05 -10.86 -3.19
N ALA A 381 -14.78 -11.91 -3.59
CA ALA A 381 -14.27 -12.97 -4.46
C ALA A 381 -13.71 -12.43 -5.80
N ASN A 382 -14.30 -11.34 -6.30
CA ASN A 382 -13.91 -10.67 -7.53
C ASN A 382 -12.44 -10.22 -7.58
N TYR A 383 -11.79 -9.99 -6.43
CA TYR A 383 -10.39 -9.60 -6.38
C TYR A 383 -9.43 -10.66 -6.95
N LEU A 384 -9.86 -11.92 -6.97
CA LEU A 384 -9.04 -13.05 -7.43
C LEU A 384 -9.46 -13.62 -8.80
N TYR A 385 -10.41 -12.96 -9.49
CA TYR A 385 -10.82 -13.42 -10.83
C TYR A 385 -11.19 -12.32 -11.82
N ASN A 386 -11.41 -11.08 -11.39
CA ASN A 386 -11.73 -9.97 -12.30
C ASN A 386 -10.43 -9.34 -12.84
N GLU A 387 -10.43 -9.00 -14.13
CA GLU A 387 -9.31 -8.40 -14.87
C GLU A 387 -8.79 -7.09 -14.27
N ASP A 388 -9.62 -6.35 -13.54
CA ASP A 388 -9.20 -5.13 -12.86
C ASP A 388 -8.24 -5.40 -11.67
N TYR A 389 -8.22 -6.63 -11.13
CA TYR A 389 -7.50 -7.01 -9.91
C TYR A 389 -6.44 -8.10 -10.18
N ILE A 390 -6.47 -9.24 -9.47
CA ILE A 390 -5.58 -10.38 -9.67
C ILE A 390 -6.39 -11.50 -10.36
N PRO A 391 -6.52 -11.51 -11.69
CA PRO A 391 -7.40 -12.45 -12.37
C PRO A 391 -6.72 -13.82 -12.50
N LEU A 392 -6.84 -14.65 -11.47
CA LEU A 392 -6.22 -15.98 -11.48
C LEU A 392 -6.82 -16.83 -12.60
N VAL A 393 -5.97 -17.59 -13.29
CA VAL A 393 -6.43 -18.64 -14.21
C VAL A 393 -7.45 -19.52 -13.48
N ASN A 394 -8.60 -19.74 -14.11
CA ASN A 394 -9.74 -20.49 -13.58
C ASN A 394 -10.34 -19.99 -12.25
N GLY A 395 -9.97 -18.81 -11.74
CA GLY A 395 -10.54 -18.25 -10.52
C GLY A 395 -12.06 -18.04 -10.59
N GLU A 396 -12.55 -17.45 -11.69
CA GLU A 396 -13.99 -17.24 -11.89
C GLU A 396 -14.73 -18.58 -12.04
N GLY A 397 -14.13 -19.53 -12.76
CA GLY A 397 -14.67 -20.87 -12.95
C GLY A 397 -14.83 -21.60 -11.61
N TYR A 398 -13.81 -21.52 -10.74
CA TYR A 398 -13.86 -22.11 -9.39
C TYR A 398 -14.95 -21.48 -8.53
N PHE A 399 -15.11 -20.16 -8.58
CA PHE A 399 -16.16 -19.44 -7.85
C PHE A 399 -17.57 -19.75 -8.34
N LYS A 400 -17.76 -19.79 -9.67
CA LYS A 400 -19.08 -19.98 -10.29
C LYS A 400 -19.47 -21.44 -10.51
N GLN A 401 -18.59 -22.40 -10.23
CA GLN A 401 -18.83 -23.83 -10.52
C GLN A 401 -20.21 -24.32 -10.04
N GLY A 402 -20.91 -25.04 -10.92
CA GLY A 402 -22.25 -25.57 -10.67
C GLY A 402 -23.41 -24.56 -10.76
N ARG A 403 -23.14 -23.27 -10.93
CA ARG A 403 -24.14 -22.23 -11.23
C ARG A 403 -24.47 -22.24 -12.72
N ASP A 404 -25.68 -21.78 -13.07
CA ASP A 404 -26.05 -21.53 -14.47
C ASP A 404 -25.15 -20.42 -15.05
N LYS A 405 -24.72 -20.57 -16.31
CA LYS A 405 -23.89 -19.56 -16.97
C LYS A 405 -24.65 -18.27 -17.20
N ASP A 406 -25.91 -18.42 -17.60
CA ASP A 406 -26.90 -17.37 -17.70
C ASP A 406 -28.13 -17.79 -16.87
N PRO A 407 -28.43 -17.11 -15.74
CA PRO A 407 -29.62 -17.37 -14.95
C PRO A 407 -30.94 -17.21 -15.73
N ASP A 408 -30.95 -16.38 -16.77
CA ASP A 408 -32.11 -16.12 -17.63
C ASP A 408 -32.18 -17.08 -18.83
N ASN A 409 -31.09 -17.80 -19.11
CA ASN A 409 -31.01 -18.82 -20.17
C ASN A 409 -30.32 -20.12 -19.69
N PRO A 410 -31.01 -20.98 -18.90
CA PRO A 410 -30.43 -22.22 -18.37
C PRO A 410 -29.96 -23.23 -19.43
N GLU A 411 -30.36 -23.08 -20.70
CA GLU A 411 -29.93 -23.95 -21.80
C GLU A 411 -28.44 -23.75 -22.17
N GLU A 412 -27.84 -22.62 -21.79
CA GLU A 412 -26.39 -22.38 -21.95
C GLU A 412 -25.52 -23.25 -21.04
N GLY A 413 -26.17 -23.97 -20.11
CA GLY A 413 -25.55 -24.93 -19.22
C GLY A 413 -24.92 -24.27 -17.99
N LYS A 414 -24.19 -25.10 -17.25
CA LYS A 414 -23.59 -24.71 -15.96
C LYS A 414 -22.08 -24.52 -16.10
N TRP A 415 -21.53 -23.71 -15.21
CA TRP A 415 -20.09 -23.64 -15.01
C TRP A 415 -19.56 -25.02 -14.59
N PRO A 416 -18.52 -25.54 -15.25
CA PRO A 416 -17.95 -26.85 -14.92
C PRO A 416 -17.32 -26.83 -13.52
N ALA A 417 -17.17 -28.00 -12.92
CA ALA A 417 -16.35 -28.14 -11.72
C ALA A 417 -14.88 -27.88 -12.07
N VAL A 418 -14.20 -27.11 -11.23
CA VAL A 418 -12.78 -26.75 -11.38
C VAL A 418 -12.04 -27.29 -10.17
N ASP A 419 -11.00 -28.09 -10.39
CA ASP A 419 -10.15 -28.53 -9.28
C ASP A 419 -9.25 -27.37 -8.84
N TRP A 420 -8.93 -27.26 -7.55
CA TRP A 420 -8.07 -26.17 -7.08
C TRP A 420 -6.69 -26.18 -7.76
N SER A 421 -6.16 -27.36 -8.11
CA SER A 421 -4.91 -27.49 -8.84
C SER A 421 -4.93 -26.87 -10.24
N GLU A 422 -6.11 -26.58 -10.78
CA GLU A 422 -6.29 -25.89 -12.07
C GLU A 422 -6.43 -24.36 -11.88
N VAL A 423 -6.63 -23.88 -10.65
CA VAL A 423 -6.63 -22.45 -10.33
C VAL A 423 -5.17 -21.95 -10.34
N GLY A 424 -4.96 -20.73 -10.82
CA GLY A 424 -3.65 -20.10 -10.98
C GLY A 424 -2.90 -19.78 -9.68
N PHE A 425 -2.86 -20.69 -8.71
CA PHE A 425 -2.09 -20.60 -7.47
C PHE A 425 -1.26 -21.88 -7.29
N GLU A 426 0.06 -21.75 -7.14
CA GLU A 426 0.96 -22.88 -6.90
C GLU A 426 1.89 -22.58 -5.72
N LYS A 427 1.79 -23.39 -4.66
CA LYS A 427 2.77 -23.38 -3.58
C LYS A 427 4.09 -23.98 -4.07
N LEU A 428 5.17 -23.21 -3.97
CA LEU A 428 6.52 -23.68 -4.33
C LEU A 428 7.27 -24.19 -3.09
N ASP A 429 7.15 -23.47 -1.97
CA ASP A 429 7.61 -23.89 -0.63
C ASP A 429 6.81 -23.13 0.45
N ASP A 430 7.18 -23.27 1.73
CA ASP A 430 6.47 -22.64 2.85
C ASP A 430 6.47 -21.11 2.83
N HIS A 431 7.44 -20.47 2.17
CA HIS A 431 7.58 -19.01 2.10
C HIS A 431 7.58 -18.50 0.66
N LYS A 432 7.08 -19.31 -0.29
CA LYS A 432 7.11 -18.98 -1.70
C LYS A 432 5.94 -19.60 -2.44
N PHE A 433 5.24 -18.77 -3.21
CA PHE A 433 4.20 -19.24 -4.12
C PHE A 433 4.27 -18.51 -5.46
N LYS A 434 3.68 -19.14 -6.47
CA LYS A 434 3.50 -18.60 -7.81
C LYS A 434 2.02 -18.35 -8.04
N ILE A 435 1.70 -17.23 -8.69
CA ILE A 435 0.38 -17.00 -9.27
C ILE A 435 0.46 -16.97 -10.80
N THR A 436 -0.59 -17.46 -11.45
CA THR A 436 -0.76 -17.45 -12.90
C THR A 436 -2.08 -16.75 -13.24
N LEU A 437 -2.02 -15.75 -14.11
CA LEU A 437 -3.10 -14.83 -14.43
C LEU A 437 -3.66 -15.09 -15.82
N THR A 438 -4.95 -14.77 -16.05
CA THR A 438 -5.60 -14.89 -17.37
C THR A 438 -5.10 -13.86 -18.38
N GLY A 439 -4.60 -12.71 -17.92
CA GLY A 439 -4.02 -11.65 -18.73
C GLY A 439 -2.66 -11.18 -18.19
N LYS A 440 -1.85 -10.57 -19.06
CA LYS A 440 -0.57 -9.96 -18.65
C LYS A 440 -0.85 -8.75 -17.78
N LYS A 441 -0.18 -8.65 -16.64
CA LYS A 441 -0.22 -7.49 -15.72
C LYS A 441 1.19 -7.01 -15.43
N SER A 442 1.37 -5.73 -15.12
CA SER A 442 2.66 -5.19 -14.70
C SER A 442 3.00 -5.59 -13.26
N GLN A 443 4.28 -5.50 -12.88
CA GLN A 443 4.68 -5.73 -11.48
C GLN A 443 3.96 -4.75 -10.54
N TRP A 444 3.83 -3.49 -10.96
CA TRP A 444 3.10 -2.46 -10.23
C TRP A 444 1.64 -2.83 -9.99
N HIS A 445 0.95 -3.37 -11.00
CA HIS A 445 -0.42 -3.86 -10.89
C HIS A 445 -0.52 -5.00 -9.89
N VAL A 446 0.38 -5.99 -9.99
CA VAL A 446 0.41 -7.13 -9.07
C VAL A 446 0.65 -6.68 -7.62
N MET A 447 1.59 -5.77 -7.39
CA MET A 447 1.83 -5.22 -6.05
C MET A 447 0.62 -4.45 -5.50
N THR A 448 -0.01 -3.62 -6.34
CA THR A 448 -1.18 -2.83 -5.96
C THR A 448 -2.33 -3.73 -5.49
N TYR A 449 -2.66 -4.75 -6.28
CA TYR A 449 -3.87 -5.54 -6.02
C TYR A 449 -3.65 -6.76 -5.14
N LEU A 450 -2.42 -7.28 -5.01
CA LEU A 450 -2.08 -8.17 -3.89
C LEU A 450 -2.02 -7.40 -2.57
N GLY A 451 -1.77 -6.09 -2.60
CA GLY A 451 -1.81 -5.21 -1.44
C GLY A 451 -3.18 -5.15 -0.75
N ILE A 452 -4.28 -5.41 -1.44
CA ILE A 452 -5.64 -5.36 -0.86
C ILE A 452 -6.20 -6.74 -0.48
N ILE A 453 -5.41 -7.82 -0.64
CA ILE A 453 -5.83 -9.18 -0.28
C ILE A 453 -5.56 -9.42 1.21
N ASN A 454 -6.62 -9.71 1.96
CA ASN A 454 -6.56 -10.00 3.38
C ASN A 454 -6.50 -11.51 3.64
N LEU A 455 -5.82 -11.91 4.71
CA LEU A 455 -5.71 -13.29 5.15
C LEU A 455 -6.75 -13.57 6.23
N VAL A 456 -7.17 -14.83 6.30
CA VAL A 456 -7.98 -15.34 7.40
C VAL A 456 -7.17 -16.36 8.20
N HIS A 457 -7.34 -16.39 9.52
CA HIS A 457 -6.69 -17.39 10.36
C HIS A 457 -7.30 -18.78 10.06
N PRO A 458 -6.57 -19.76 9.52
CA PRO A 458 -7.18 -20.96 8.93
C PRO A 458 -8.00 -21.81 9.90
N GLU A 459 -7.55 -21.94 11.15
CA GLU A 459 -8.26 -22.71 12.18
C GLU A 459 -9.56 -22.02 12.59
N ASN A 460 -9.48 -20.79 13.10
CA ASN A 460 -10.65 -19.99 13.51
C ASN A 460 -11.67 -19.79 12.38
N PHE A 461 -11.23 -19.62 11.14
CA PHE A 461 -12.13 -19.47 10.01
C PHE A 461 -12.88 -20.78 9.73
N ARG A 462 -12.18 -21.91 9.74
CA ARG A 462 -12.75 -23.24 9.55
C ARG A 462 -13.72 -23.60 10.68
N ASP A 463 -13.34 -23.34 11.92
CA ASP A 463 -14.09 -23.72 13.10
C ASP A 463 -15.35 -22.85 13.27
N GLY A 464 -15.38 -21.69 12.61
CA GLY A 464 -16.53 -20.79 12.60
C GLY A 464 -17.69 -21.21 11.71
N PHE A 465 -17.53 -22.22 10.83
CA PHE A 465 -18.56 -22.59 9.85
C PHE A 465 -19.79 -23.27 10.46
N ASN A 466 -20.94 -23.00 9.85
CA ASN A 466 -22.12 -23.87 9.96
C ASN A 466 -21.89 -25.23 9.25
N ALA A 467 -22.80 -26.19 9.47
CA ALA A 467 -22.69 -27.53 8.91
C ALA A 467 -22.65 -27.55 7.37
N GLU A 468 -23.35 -26.60 6.73
CA GLU A 468 -23.45 -26.47 5.28
C GLU A 468 -22.25 -25.76 4.64
N ARG A 469 -21.38 -25.14 5.44
CA ARG A 469 -20.25 -24.29 5.01
C ARG A 469 -20.66 -23.10 4.13
N THR A 470 -21.82 -22.52 4.40
CA THR A 470 -22.32 -21.33 3.69
C THR A 470 -22.15 -20.05 4.51
N VAL A 471 -22.04 -20.17 5.84
CA VAL A 471 -21.89 -19.03 6.76
C VAL A 471 -20.82 -19.38 7.80
N THR A 472 -19.94 -18.43 8.10
CA THR A 472 -18.95 -18.53 9.18
C THR A 472 -19.18 -17.45 10.24
N SER A 473 -18.95 -17.79 11.50
CA SER A 473 -18.95 -16.84 12.62
C SER A 473 -17.69 -15.98 12.69
N TYR A 474 -16.67 -16.27 11.88
CA TYR A 474 -15.43 -15.49 11.83
C TYR A 474 -15.73 -14.02 11.56
N GLY A 475 -15.13 -13.12 12.35
CA GLY A 475 -15.46 -11.70 12.29
C GLY A 475 -16.59 -11.25 13.21
N SER A 476 -17.10 -12.14 14.08
CA SER A 476 -18.09 -11.78 15.12
C SER A 476 -17.44 -11.59 16.49
N VAL A 477 -18.19 -11.03 17.45
CA VAL A 477 -17.75 -10.89 18.85
C VAL A 477 -17.37 -12.23 19.50
N THR A 478 -17.92 -13.34 19.00
CA THR A 478 -17.63 -14.70 19.51
C THR A 478 -16.49 -15.41 18.77
N ASN A 479 -16.05 -14.91 17.63
CA ASN A 479 -14.96 -15.46 16.82
C ASN A 479 -14.20 -14.30 16.15
N ILE A 480 -13.49 -13.56 17.00
CA ILE A 480 -12.74 -12.36 16.63
C ILE A 480 -11.56 -12.75 15.72
N PRO A 481 -11.29 -12.00 14.63
CA PRO A 481 -10.13 -12.24 13.79
C PRO A 481 -8.82 -12.21 14.58
N VAL A 482 -7.94 -13.19 14.36
CA VAL A 482 -6.61 -13.20 14.95
C VAL A 482 -5.75 -12.22 14.17
N SER A 483 -5.24 -11.19 14.84
CA SER A 483 -4.46 -10.14 14.20
C SER A 483 -3.12 -10.66 13.68
N TYR A 484 -2.70 -10.15 12.53
CA TYR A 484 -1.35 -10.23 11.96
C TYR A 484 -0.81 -8.84 11.58
N GLY A 485 -1.52 -7.78 11.98
CA GLY A 485 -1.21 -6.38 11.74
C GLY A 485 -0.72 -5.61 12.98
N PRO A 486 -0.75 -4.27 12.94
CA PRO A 486 -0.13 -3.40 13.95
C PRO A 486 -0.80 -3.43 15.33
N TYR A 487 -2.07 -3.82 15.43
CA TYR A 487 -2.80 -3.90 16.69
C TYR A 487 -3.55 -5.23 16.84
N VAL A 488 -3.80 -5.62 18.08
CA VAL A 488 -4.66 -6.75 18.46
C VAL A 488 -5.93 -6.18 19.08
N LEU A 489 -7.09 -6.67 18.65
CA LEU A 489 -8.36 -6.38 19.31
C LEU A 489 -8.41 -7.11 20.65
N GLN A 490 -8.18 -6.38 21.74
CA GLN A 490 -8.13 -6.94 23.09
C GLN A 490 -9.54 -7.14 23.66
N SER A 491 -10.46 -6.22 23.37
CA SER A 491 -11.84 -6.28 23.83
C SER A 491 -12.79 -5.69 22.81
N TRP A 492 -13.87 -6.42 22.52
CA TRP A 492 -15.04 -5.96 21.79
C TRP A 492 -16.25 -6.14 22.69
N GLU A 493 -16.76 -5.04 23.22
CA GLU A 493 -18.05 -5.01 23.90
C GLU A 493 -19.09 -4.62 22.85
N GLU A 494 -19.90 -5.59 22.41
CA GLU A 494 -20.87 -5.44 21.32
C GLU A 494 -21.77 -4.22 21.54
N ASP A 495 -21.87 -3.36 20.51
CA ASP A 495 -22.58 -2.07 20.54
C ASP A 495 -22.13 -1.06 21.61
N VAL A 496 -21.00 -1.30 22.30
CA VAL A 496 -20.51 -0.43 23.39
C VAL A 496 -19.15 0.17 23.04
N LYS A 497 -18.10 -0.64 22.85
CA LYS A 497 -16.74 -0.13 22.64
C LYS A 497 -15.76 -1.15 22.07
N PHE A 498 -14.66 -0.64 21.51
CA PHE A 498 -13.49 -1.41 21.14
C PHE A 498 -12.25 -0.95 21.92
N THR A 499 -11.40 -1.91 22.31
CA THR A 499 -10.08 -1.66 22.88
C THR A 499 -9.04 -2.47 22.11
N PHE A 500 -8.08 -1.78 21.51
CA PHE A 500 -6.94 -2.36 20.80
C PHE A 500 -5.64 -2.09 21.53
N VAL A 501 -4.71 -3.04 21.47
CA VAL A 501 -3.35 -2.89 21.98
C VAL A 501 -2.34 -3.16 20.88
N ARG A 502 -1.24 -2.41 20.83
CA ARG A 502 -0.20 -2.60 19.82
C ARG A 502 0.30 -4.05 19.84
N ASN A 503 0.38 -4.65 18.67
CA ASN A 503 0.88 -6.00 18.48
C ASN A 503 2.41 -6.01 18.63
N GLU A 504 2.92 -6.42 19.79
CA GLU A 504 4.37 -6.48 20.04
C GLU A 504 5.09 -7.59 19.24
N LYS A 505 4.34 -8.47 18.56
CA LYS A 505 4.85 -9.48 17.62
C LYS A 505 4.86 -9.00 16.17
N TYR A 506 4.24 -7.85 15.86
CA TYR A 506 4.19 -7.32 14.50
C TYR A 506 5.57 -6.85 14.04
N ILE A 507 5.94 -7.22 12.81
CA ILE A 507 7.28 -6.98 12.24
C ILE A 507 7.66 -5.49 12.21
N LYS A 508 6.68 -4.61 11.95
CA LYS A 508 6.87 -3.15 11.85
C LYS A 508 6.30 -2.40 13.05
N LYS A 509 6.16 -3.04 14.21
CA LYS A 509 5.59 -2.42 15.43
C LYS A 509 6.20 -1.07 15.82
N HIS A 510 7.48 -0.87 15.55
CA HIS A 510 8.16 0.38 15.91
C HIS A 510 7.71 1.59 15.07
N GLU A 511 7.03 1.35 13.95
CA GLU A 511 6.40 2.40 13.16
C GLU A 511 5.14 2.96 13.83
N TYR A 512 4.58 2.27 14.83
CA TYR A 512 3.35 2.62 15.52
C TYR A 512 3.63 2.97 16.99
N PRO A 513 3.82 4.26 17.33
CA PRO A 513 4.21 4.66 18.68
C PRO A 513 3.07 4.63 19.69
N ILE A 514 1.81 4.64 19.23
CA ILE A 514 0.61 4.55 20.08
C ILE A 514 0.51 3.14 20.66
N LYS A 515 0.29 3.03 21.97
CA LYS A 515 0.23 1.74 22.67
C LYS A 515 -1.17 1.13 22.64
N THR A 516 -2.17 1.97 22.82
CA THR A 516 -3.58 1.57 22.94
C THR A 516 -4.45 2.48 22.09
N ILE A 517 -5.42 1.90 21.41
CA ILE A 517 -6.53 2.63 20.80
C ILE A 517 -7.79 2.20 21.51
N ASP A 518 -8.56 3.14 22.04
CA ASP A 518 -9.71 2.85 22.89
C ASP A 518 -10.86 3.80 22.58
N GLY A 519 -12.08 3.28 22.48
CA GLY A 519 -13.24 4.14 22.57
C GLY A 519 -14.57 3.52 22.13
N PRO A 520 -15.64 4.32 22.27
CA PRO A 520 -17.02 3.85 22.14
C PRO A 520 -17.45 3.64 20.69
N ILE A 521 -18.46 2.80 20.50
CA ILE A 521 -19.21 2.70 19.25
C ILE A 521 -20.29 3.79 19.28
N ILE A 522 -20.20 4.79 18.41
CA ILE A 522 -21.13 5.93 18.36
C ILE A 522 -21.62 6.15 16.92
N LYS A 523 -22.94 6.22 16.77
CA LYS A 523 -23.63 6.45 15.48
C LYS A 523 -23.76 7.92 15.15
N ASP A 524 -24.11 8.70 16.17
CA ASP A 524 -24.57 10.07 16.02
C ASP A 524 -23.39 11.04 16.15
N GLN A 525 -23.23 11.92 15.15
CA GLN A 525 -22.12 12.88 15.12
C GLN A 525 -22.19 13.87 16.29
N GLN A 526 -23.39 14.28 16.74
CA GLN A 526 -23.55 15.18 17.88
C GLN A 526 -23.02 14.53 19.16
N ASP A 527 -23.23 13.23 19.35
CA ASP A 527 -22.68 12.47 20.48
C ASP A 527 -21.14 12.38 20.41
N ILE A 528 -20.56 12.13 19.23
CA ILE A 528 -19.10 12.17 19.03
C ILE A 528 -18.54 13.56 19.43
N ILE A 529 -19.20 14.63 18.99
CA ILE A 529 -18.80 16.00 19.30
C ILE A 529 -18.89 16.28 20.81
N ASN A 530 -19.94 15.78 21.48
CA ASN A 530 -20.12 15.93 22.93
C ASN A 530 -18.99 15.22 23.70
N GLU A 531 -18.65 14.00 23.33
CA GLU A 531 -17.57 13.22 23.95
C GLU A 531 -16.18 13.85 23.70
N PHE A 532 -15.95 14.40 22.51
CA PHE A 532 -14.72 15.15 22.21
C PHE A 532 -14.60 16.41 23.07
N LYS A 533 -15.68 17.22 23.17
CA LYS A 533 -15.71 18.41 24.04
C LYS A 533 -15.55 18.06 25.51
N ALA A 534 -16.00 16.88 25.93
CA ALA A 534 -15.80 16.36 27.29
C ALA A 534 -14.36 15.87 27.55
N GLY A 535 -13.50 15.77 26.53
CA GLY A 535 -12.13 15.25 26.63
C GLY A 535 -12.05 13.71 26.67
N ASN A 536 -13.14 13.03 26.30
CA ASN A 536 -13.21 11.57 26.26
C ASN A 536 -12.76 11.01 24.91
N LEU A 537 -12.70 11.82 23.85
CA LEU A 537 -12.14 11.48 22.55
C LEU A 537 -11.00 12.42 22.17
N ASP A 538 -10.04 11.89 21.41
CA ASP A 538 -8.90 12.62 20.86
C ASP A 538 -9.12 13.06 19.41
N VAL A 539 -10.20 12.62 18.78
CA VAL A 539 -10.58 12.99 17.41
C VAL A 539 -12.10 13.09 17.28
N ALA A 540 -12.57 14.06 16.51
CA ALA A 540 -13.97 14.15 16.10
C ALA A 540 -14.11 14.65 14.66
N GLY A 541 -15.02 14.05 13.90
CA GLY A 541 -15.42 14.56 12.59
C GLY A 541 -16.33 15.78 12.73
N VAL A 542 -15.96 16.90 12.10
CA VAL A 542 -16.59 18.22 12.32
C VAL A 542 -17.18 18.84 11.04
N GLY A 543 -17.43 18.02 10.01
CA GLY A 543 -18.16 18.48 8.82
C GLY A 543 -19.64 18.76 9.09
N GLY A 544 -20.35 19.29 8.10
CA GLY A 544 -21.78 19.56 8.17
C GLY A 544 -22.12 20.67 9.18
N GLU A 545 -23.13 20.44 10.01
CA GLU A 545 -23.64 21.47 10.94
C GLU A 545 -22.62 21.92 11.99
N PHE A 546 -21.58 21.11 12.27
CA PHE A 546 -20.51 21.44 13.22
C PHE A 546 -19.37 22.26 12.62
N TRP A 547 -19.31 22.41 11.29
CA TRP A 547 -18.17 23.06 10.63
C TRP A 547 -17.92 24.47 11.15
N LYS A 548 -18.98 25.29 11.25
CA LYS A 548 -18.89 26.69 11.70
C LYS A 548 -18.32 26.82 13.12
N GLU A 549 -18.46 25.80 13.96
CA GLU A 549 -17.90 25.80 15.32
C GLU A 549 -16.38 25.51 15.33
N PHE A 550 -15.89 24.69 14.40
CA PHE A 550 -14.52 24.15 14.43
C PHE A 550 -13.60 24.68 13.33
N MET A 551 -14.10 25.43 12.34
CA MET A 551 -13.33 25.85 11.17
C MET A 551 -12.05 26.66 11.50
N ASP A 552 -12.05 27.37 12.63
CA ASP A 552 -10.89 28.15 13.09
C ASP A 552 -9.98 27.39 14.08
N ASN A 553 -10.25 26.10 14.35
CA ASN A 553 -9.49 25.33 15.32
C ASN A 553 -8.03 25.12 14.84
N PRO A 554 -7.01 25.33 15.70
CA PRO A 554 -5.61 25.11 15.33
C PRO A 554 -5.31 23.66 14.90
N ASN A 555 -6.00 22.67 15.48
CA ASN A 555 -5.83 21.25 15.23
C ASN A 555 -6.89 20.68 14.26
N LEU A 556 -7.45 21.52 13.40
CA LEU A 556 -8.33 21.09 12.31
C LEU A 556 -7.51 20.48 11.17
N TYR A 557 -8.00 19.36 10.65
CA TYR A 557 -7.47 18.63 9.50
C TYR A 557 -8.58 18.46 8.46
N VAL A 558 -8.35 18.99 7.26
CA VAL A 558 -9.31 18.97 6.15
C VAL A 558 -8.80 17.96 5.11
N SER A 559 -9.58 16.93 4.84
CA SER A 559 -9.22 15.84 3.94
C SER A 559 -10.14 15.87 2.73
N PRO A 560 -9.66 16.37 1.58
CA PRO A 560 -10.43 16.30 0.35
C PRO A 560 -10.59 14.83 -0.08
N SER A 561 -11.68 14.54 -0.79
CA SER A 561 -12.01 13.22 -1.28
C SER A 561 -12.06 13.21 -2.81
N ASN A 562 -11.78 12.06 -3.42
CA ASN A 562 -11.99 11.86 -4.86
C ASN A 562 -13.49 11.77 -5.21
N SER A 563 -14.38 11.97 -4.23
CA SER A 563 -15.81 11.94 -4.44
C SER A 563 -16.34 13.25 -5.01
N PHE A 564 -17.12 13.15 -6.08
CA PHE A 564 -17.74 14.27 -6.78
C PHE A 564 -19.25 14.08 -6.87
N TYR A 565 -20.00 15.15 -6.56
CA TYR A 565 -21.45 15.13 -6.50
C TYR A 565 -22.09 16.10 -7.49
N ARG A 566 -23.25 15.72 -8.01
CA ARG A 566 -23.99 16.41 -9.08
C ARG A 566 -25.49 16.16 -9.00
N PHE A 567 -26.27 17.01 -9.65
CA PHE A 567 -27.66 16.69 -10.00
C PHE A 567 -27.70 16.01 -11.36
N ALA A 568 -28.04 14.73 -11.40
CA ALA A 568 -28.28 14.02 -12.65
C ALA A 568 -29.58 14.47 -13.28
N ILE A 569 -29.62 14.49 -14.62
CA ILE A 569 -30.79 14.85 -15.42
C ILE A 569 -31.12 13.66 -16.33
N SER A 570 -32.38 13.26 -16.40
CA SER A 570 -32.87 12.34 -17.44
C SER A 570 -33.64 13.09 -18.52
N LEU A 571 -33.36 12.77 -19.77
CA LEU A 571 -34.10 13.19 -20.96
C LEU A 571 -35.05 12.09 -21.46
N ASP A 572 -34.89 10.87 -20.96
CA ASP A 572 -35.72 9.73 -21.31
C ASP A 572 -36.08 8.94 -20.04
N ARG A 573 -37.38 8.73 -19.84
CA ARG A 573 -37.96 7.97 -18.72
C ARG A 573 -38.61 6.65 -19.17
N SER A 574 -38.53 6.33 -20.46
CA SER A 574 -39.19 5.15 -21.05
C SER A 574 -38.68 3.82 -20.51
N GLY A 575 -37.47 3.79 -19.94
CA GLY A 575 -36.93 2.62 -19.25
C GLY A 575 -37.55 2.35 -17.87
N GLY A 576 -38.36 3.28 -17.36
CA GLY A 576 -38.98 3.26 -16.04
C GLY A 576 -40.29 2.50 -15.95
N THR A 577 -40.84 2.46 -14.73
CA THR A 577 -42.15 1.84 -14.45
C THR A 577 -43.24 2.87 -14.12
N SER A 578 -42.89 4.15 -13.97
CA SER A 578 -43.83 5.22 -13.65
C SER A 578 -44.80 5.54 -14.80
N GLY A 579 -44.44 5.19 -16.04
CA GLY A 579 -45.17 5.57 -17.26
C GLY A 579 -45.10 7.07 -17.58
N LYS A 580 -44.23 7.84 -16.89
CA LYS A 580 -44.01 9.26 -17.15
C LYS A 580 -43.03 9.47 -18.30
N THR A 581 -43.13 10.63 -18.94
CA THR A 581 -42.12 11.15 -19.86
C THR A 581 -41.31 12.24 -19.16
N ALA A 582 -40.08 12.51 -19.63
CA ALA A 582 -39.30 13.62 -19.12
C ALA A 582 -40.05 14.94 -19.33
N ALA A 583 -39.90 15.90 -18.40
CA ALA A 583 -40.46 17.24 -18.56
C ALA A 583 -39.94 17.86 -19.87
N PRO A 584 -40.80 18.31 -20.81
CA PRO A 584 -40.35 18.74 -22.14
C PRO A 584 -39.32 19.88 -22.11
N ILE A 585 -39.35 20.70 -21.06
CA ILE A 585 -38.40 21.79 -20.86
C ILE A 585 -36.95 21.28 -20.70
N LEU A 586 -36.74 20.08 -20.12
CA LEU A 586 -35.40 19.50 -19.94
C LEU A 586 -34.76 19.06 -21.27
N LEU A 587 -35.57 18.82 -22.29
CA LEU A 587 -35.07 18.52 -23.64
C LEU A 587 -34.41 19.76 -24.28
N GLN A 588 -34.78 20.96 -23.84
CA GLN A 588 -34.17 22.22 -24.28
C GLN A 588 -32.77 22.38 -23.66
N LYS A 589 -31.74 22.45 -24.52
CA LYS A 589 -30.34 22.64 -24.10
C LYS A 589 -30.17 23.90 -23.25
N ASP A 590 -30.82 24.99 -23.66
CA ASP A 590 -30.80 26.27 -22.94
C ASP A 590 -31.34 26.14 -21.50
N PHE A 591 -32.37 25.31 -21.26
CA PHE A 591 -32.86 25.13 -19.90
C PHE A 591 -31.90 24.32 -19.03
N ARG A 592 -31.24 23.29 -19.59
CA ARG A 592 -30.19 22.56 -18.84
C ARG A 592 -29.02 23.48 -18.49
N ARG A 593 -28.65 24.37 -19.41
CA ARG A 593 -27.68 25.42 -19.14
C ARG A 593 -28.17 26.43 -18.09
N ALA A 594 -29.44 26.80 -18.13
CA ALA A 594 -30.06 27.65 -17.11
C ALA A 594 -30.01 26.99 -15.72
N LEU A 595 -30.29 25.68 -15.60
CA LEU A 595 -30.16 24.93 -14.33
C LEU A 595 -28.73 24.97 -13.80
N TYR A 596 -27.72 24.81 -14.67
CA TYR A 596 -26.32 24.95 -14.28
C TYR A 596 -26.04 26.33 -13.67
N LEU A 597 -26.41 27.40 -14.39
CA LEU A 597 -26.14 28.79 -13.99
C LEU A 597 -27.00 29.25 -12.82
N ALA A 598 -28.17 28.64 -12.62
CA ALA A 598 -29.05 28.90 -11.48
C ALA A 598 -28.60 28.21 -10.19
N THR A 599 -27.59 27.35 -10.23
CA THR A 599 -27.10 26.62 -9.05
C THR A 599 -26.05 27.43 -8.32
N ASP A 600 -26.42 27.98 -7.15
CA ASP A 600 -25.49 28.70 -6.27
C ASP A 600 -24.66 27.68 -5.47
N ARG A 601 -23.57 27.21 -6.07
CA ARG A 601 -22.72 26.17 -5.48
C ARG A 601 -22.02 26.64 -4.20
N ILE A 602 -21.69 27.93 -4.12
CA ILE A 602 -21.05 28.52 -2.94
C ILE A 602 -22.03 28.52 -1.76
N ASP A 603 -23.28 28.93 -1.97
CA ASP A 603 -24.32 28.81 -0.93
C ASP A 603 -24.55 27.35 -0.55
N TYR A 604 -24.64 26.45 -1.55
CA TYR A 604 -24.84 25.02 -1.31
C TYR A 604 -23.74 24.42 -0.42
N THR A 605 -22.47 24.67 -0.73
CA THR A 605 -21.36 24.11 0.05
C THR A 605 -21.21 24.77 1.41
N ASN A 606 -21.60 26.03 1.58
CA ASN A 606 -21.55 26.71 2.88
C ASN A 606 -22.69 26.31 3.83
N GLU A 607 -23.89 26.06 3.29
CA GLU A 607 -25.10 25.87 4.11
C GLU A 607 -25.61 24.41 4.13
N VAL A 608 -25.30 23.61 3.11
CA VAL A 608 -25.76 22.21 3.02
C VAL A 608 -24.64 21.21 3.27
N GLN A 609 -23.46 21.41 2.68
CA GLN A 609 -22.35 20.44 2.71
C GLN A 609 -20.96 21.01 3.11
N PRO A 610 -20.82 21.82 4.17
CA PRO A 610 -19.51 22.35 4.54
C PRO A 610 -18.60 21.24 5.13
N PRO A 611 -17.28 21.22 4.88
CA PRO A 611 -16.46 22.17 4.12
C PRO A 611 -16.20 21.76 2.67
N SER A 612 -17.16 21.10 2.01
CA SER A 612 -16.99 20.72 0.60
C SER A 612 -16.74 21.93 -0.29
N GLU A 613 -16.11 21.72 -1.43
CA GLU A 613 -15.74 22.82 -2.33
C GLU A 613 -16.64 22.84 -3.58
N PRO A 614 -17.08 24.01 -4.07
CA PRO A 614 -17.85 24.13 -5.31
C PRO A 614 -17.12 23.46 -6.48
N ALA A 615 -17.84 22.62 -7.23
CA ALA A 615 -17.28 21.98 -8.41
C ALA A 615 -17.94 22.54 -9.68
N LEU A 616 -17.15 23.14 -10.57
CA LEU A 616 -17.61 23.61 -11.87
C LEU A 616 -17.49 22.52 -12.96
N GLY A 617 -16.46 21.69 -12.85
CA GLY A 617 -16.20 20.54 -13.72
C GLY A 617 -16.89 19.26 -13.26
N LEU A 618 -16.60 18.16 -13.94
CA LEU A 618 -17.23 16.86 -13.75
C LEU A 618 -16.38 15.87 -12.92
N LEU A 619 -15.32 16.37 -12.28
CA LEU A 619 -14.41 15.63 -11.43
C LEU A 619 -14.22 16.34 -10.09
N SER A 620 -13.74 15.59 -9.09
CA SER A 620 -13.34 16.19 -7.81
C SER A 620 -12.03 16.99 -7.95
N ASN A 621 -11.86 18.00 -7.11
CA ASN A 621 -10.75 18.95 -7.04
C ASN A 621 -9.37 18.36 -6.73
N ILE A 622 -9.29 17.05 -6.53
CA ILE A 622 -8.05 16.32 -6.31
C ILE A 622 -7.68 15.35 -7.43
N HIS A 623 -8.49 15.25 -8.48
CA HIS A 623 -8.10 14.43 -9.63
C HIS A 623 -6.91 15.07 -10.33
N GLN A 624 -5.95 14.23 -10.69
CA GLN A 624 -4.76 14.59 -11.44
C GLN A 624 -4.80 13.87 -12.78
N VAL A 625 -4.22 14.45 -13.83
CA VAL A 625 -4.18 13.77 -15.14
C VAL A 625 -3.20 12.60 -15.15
N SER A 626 -2.15 12.67 -14.31
CA SER A 626 -1.23 11.58 -14.02
C SER A 626 -0.66 11.72 -12.60
N GLU A 627 0.00 10.68 -12.09
CA GLU A 627 0.63 10.72 -10.76
C GLU A 627 1.83 11.67 -10.67
N TRP A 628 2.41 12.04 -11.81
CA TRP A 628 3.50 13.02 -11.93
C TRP A 628 2.98 14.46 -12.08
N ALA A 629 1.67 14.65 -12.21
CA ALA A 629 1.11 15.97 -12.38
C ALA A 629 1.41 16.85 -11.16
N THR A 630 1.85 18.07 -11.45
CA THR A 630 2.25 19.06 -10.45
C THR A 630 1.06 19.67 -9.68
N GLY A 631 -0.17 19.36 -10.05
CA GLY A 631 -1.38 19.86 -9.41
C GLY A 631 -2.65 19.17 -9.90
N ALA A 632 -3.79 19.57 -9.32
CA ALA A 632 -5.10 19.07 -9.73
C ALA A 632 -5.47 19.54 -11.14
N TYR A 633 -6.18 18.68 -11.89
CA TYR A 633 -6.63 18.93 -13.26
C TYR A 633 -7.42 20.24 -13.39
N GLU A 634 -8.34 20.51 -12.45
CA GLU A 634 -9.20 21.70 -12.48
C GLU A 634 -8.45 23.03 -12.35
N LYS A 635 -7.20 23.00 -11.88
CA LYS A 635 -6.34 24.19 -11.73
C LYS A 635 -5.47 24.43 -12.96
N SER A 636 -5.52 23.56 -13.97
CA SER A 636 -4.74 23.72 -15.19
C SER A 636 -5.20 24.92 -16.01
N ALA A 637 -4.25 25.61 -16.67
CA ALA A 637 -4.57 26.77 -17.50
C ALA A 637 -5.56 26.43 -18.63
N VAL A 638 -5.47 25.22 -19.19
CA VAL A 638 -6.40 24.72 -20.23
C VAL A 638 -7.83 24.68 -19.71
N VAL A 639 -8.04 24.14 -18.50
CA VAL A 639 -9.38 24.05 -17.90
C VAL A 639 -9.91 25.43 -17.52
N LEU A 640 -9.07 26.31 -16.96
CA LEU A 640 -9.48 27.67 -16.62
C LEU A 640 -9.91 28.46 -17.87
N GLN A 641 -9.19 28.31 -18.99
CA GLN A 641 -9.58 28.91 -20.27
C GLN A 641 -10.88 28.29 -20.81
N GLN A 642 -11.05 26.97 -20.73
CA GLN A 642 -12.29 26.30 -21.11
C GLN A 642 -13.49 26.83 -20.31
N LEU A 643 -13.33 27.03 -19.00
CA LEU A 643 -14.38 27.59 -18.16
C LEU A 643 -14.71 29.03 -18.57
N GLU A 644 -13.70 29.86 -18.87
CA GLU A 644 -13.92 31.21 -19.40
C GLU A 644 -14.68 31.20 -20.73
N ASP A 645 -14.27 30.35 -21.69
CA ASP A 645 -14.93 30.18 -22.99
C ASP A 645 -16.40 29.76 -22.85
N LEU A 646 -16.67 28.91 -21.85
CA LEU A 646 -18.01 28.48 -21.51
C LEU A 646 -18.79 29.52 -20.70
N GLY A 647 -18.21 30.67 -20.34
CA GLY A 647 -18.86 31.68 -19.49
C GLY A 647 -19.11 31.19 -18.06
N LEU A 648 -18.21 30.37 -17.52
CA LEU A 648 -18.28 29.76 -16.20
C LEU A 648 -17.22 30.35 -15.28
N SER A 649 -17.59 31.38 -14.50
CA SER A 649 -16.66 32.06 -13.60
C SER A 649 -16.40 31.26 -12.31
N PRO A 650 -15.14 30.88 -12.00
CA PRO A 650 -14.80 30.23 -10.74
C PRO A 650 -15.14 31.06 -9.50
N ASP A 651 -14.95 32.40 -9.56
CA ASP A 651 -15.23 33.32 -8.45
C ASP A 651 -16.69 33.30 -7.98
N THR A 652 -17.61 32.93 -8.87
CA THR A 652 -19.04 32.83 -8.59
C THR A 652 -19.51 31.38 -8.46
N GLY A 653 -18.62 30.39 -8.56
CA GLY A 653 -18.99 28.98 -8.67
C GLY A 653 -19.83 28.67 -9.91
N GLY A 654 -19.69 29.48 -10.97
CA GLY A 654 -20.52 29.41 -12.18
C GLY A 654 -21.96 29.88 -12.00
N TYR A 655 -22.28 30.60 -10.92
CA TYR A 655 -23.62 31.14 -10.67
C TYR A 655 -23.84 32.45 -11.45
N ASP A 656 -24.81 32.46 -12.36
CA ASP A 656 -25.23 33.65 -13.10
C ASP A 656 -26.76 33.71 -13.17
N LEU A 657 -27.34 34.53 -12.30
CA LEU A 657 -28.78 34.67 -12.15
C LEU A 657 -29.46 35.26 -13.40
N GLU A 658 -28.83 36.24 -14.04
CA GLU A 658 -29.46 36.97 -15.14
C GLU A 658 -29.41 36.15 -16.43
N GLU A 659 -28.28 35.50 -16.70
CA GLU A 659 -28.17 34.59 -17.85
C GLU A 659 -29.05 33.34 -17.66
N ALA A 660 -29.13 32.78 -16.44
CA ALA A 660 -30.03 31.66 -16.16
C ALA A 660 -31.50 31.99 -16.49
N LYS A 661 -31.96 33.20 -16.10
CA LYS A 661 -33.31 33.69 -16.41
C LYS A 661 -33.51 33.88 -17.91
N ALA A 662 -32.53 34.45 -18.61
CA ALA A 662 -32.60 34.68 -20.05
C ALA A 662 -32.70 33.35 -20.82
N LEU A 663 -31.87 32.37 -20.47
CA LEU A 663 -31.90 31.03 -21.06
C LEU A 663 -33.19 30.27 -20.73
N PHE A 664 -33.71 30.38 -19.51
CA PHE A 664 -35.01 29.79 -19.17
C PHE A 664 -36.14 30.37 -20.04
N LYS A 665 -36.16 31.70 -20.24
CA LYS A 665 -37.13 32.35 -21.13
C LYS A 665 -37.02 31.82 -22.56
N ASN A 666 -35.80 31.75 -23.11
CA ASN A 666 -35.56 31.26 -24.47
C ASN A 666 -36.00 29.80 -24.63
N ALA A 667 -35.65 28.94 -23.67
CA ALA A 667 -36.06 27.54 -23.66
C ALA A 667 -37.58 27.38 -23.62
N TYR A 668 -38.27 28.16 -22.80
CA TYR A 668 -39.73 28.14 -22.73
C TYR A 668 -40.38 28.62 -24.03
N GLU A 669 -39.90 29.73 -24.60
CA GLU A 669 -40.40 30.25 -25.88
C GLU A 669 -40.20 29.25 -27.02
N ALA A 670 -39.06 28.54 -27.05
CA ALA A 670 -38.80 27.46 -27.99
C ALA A 670 -39.75 26.26 -27.77
N ALA A 671 -39.96 25.84 -26.52
CA ALA A 671 -40.84 24.73 -26.19
C ALA A 671 -42.31 25.05 -26.54
N VAL A 672 -42.78 26.28 -26.32
CA VAL A 672 -44.10 26.75 -26.78
C VAL A 672 -44.17 26.73 -28.31
N ALA A 673 -43.13 27.19 -29.02
CA ALA A 673 -43.10 27.18 -30.48
C ALA A 673 -43.15 25.76 -31.06
N ASN A 674 -42.57 24.78 -30.36
CA ASN A 674 -42.60 23.36 -30.72
C ASN A 674 -43.94 22.67 -30.37
N GLY A 675 -44.81 23.34 -29.60
CA GLY A 675 -46.08 22.78 -29.12
C GLY A 675 -45.94 21.90 -27.88
N ASP A 676 -44.79 21.93 -27.20
CA ASP A 676 -44.53 21.19 -25.96
C ASP A 676 -45.23 21.82 -24.75
N TYR A 677 -45.53 23.13 -24.82
CA TYR A 677 -46.27 23.88 -23.81
C TYR A 677 -47.29 24.82 -24.47
N ALA A 678 -48.45 25.01 -23.84
CA ALA A 678 -49.31 26.15 -24.13
C ALA A 678 -48.72 27.44 -23.54
N ALA A 679 -49.00 28.59 -24.16
CA ALA A 679 -48.55 29.87 -23.63
C ALA A 679 -49.11 30.12 -22.22
N GLY A 680 -48.22 30.35 -21.25
CA GLY A 680 -48.58 30.53 -19.84
C GLY A 680 -48.80 29.22 -19.07
N GLU A 681 -48.62 28.05 -19.71
CA GLU A 681 -48.61 26.77 -19.02
C GLU A 681 -47.43 26.69 -18.04
N LYS A 682 -47.71 26.21 -16.82
CA LYS A 682 -46.73 26.04 -15.76
C LYS A 682 -45.70 24.98 -16.13
N VAL A 683 -44.42 25.30 -15.94
CA VAL A 683 -43.33 24.35 -16.02
C VAL A 683 -43.18 23.62 -14.68
N VAL A 684 -43.20 22.29 -14.71
CA VAL A 684 -42.99 21.45 -13.51
C VAL A 684 -41.84 20.49 -13.78
N ILE A 685 -40.87 20.45 -12.87
CA ILE A 685 -39.81 19.43 -12.87
C ILE A 685 -39.86 18.60 -11.59
N GLU A 686 -39.60 17.29 -11.70
CA GLU A 686 -39.58 16.38 -10.57
C GLU A 686 -38.17 16.19 -9.99
N PHE A 687 -37.98 16.52 -8.71
CA PHE A 687 -36.75 16.19 -7.99
C PHE A 687 -36.95 14.92 -7.15
N SER A 688 -36.31 13.84 -7.56
CA SER A 688 -36.39 12.52 -6.92
C SER A 688 -35.28 12.34 -5.89
N TYR A 689 -35.61 11.81 -4.71
CA TYR A 689 -34.64 11.52 -3.66
C TYR A 689 -35.09 10.38 -2.74
N TYR A 690 -34.11 9.66 -2.19
CA TYR A 690 -34.33 8.71 -1.12
C TYR A 690 -34.68 9.43 0.18
N ASP A 691 -35.74 8.98 0.85
CA ASP A 691 -36.25 9.47 2.13
C ASP A 691 -35.26 9.29 3.30
N ALA A 692 -34.33 10.22 3.40
CA ALA A 692 -33.36 10.35 4.48
C ALA A 692 -33.19 11.84 4.81
N GLY A 693 -32.94 12.17 6.08
CA GLY A 693 -32.89 13.57 6.53
C GLY A 693 -31.85 14.43 5.80
N SER A 694 -30.70 13.84 5.45
CA SER A 694 -29.67 14.53 4.64
C SER A 694 -30.17 14.84 3.22
N ASN A 695 -30.88 13.92 2.58
CA ASN A 695 -31.42 14.09 1.23
C ASN A 695 -32.62 15.05 1.20
N GLU A 696 -33.45 15.05 2.24
CA GLU A 696 -34.54 16.01 2.37
C GLU A 696 -33.98 17.44 2.45
N ARG A 697 -32.92 17.67 3.26
CA ARG A 697 -32.23 18.98 3.31
C ARG A 697 -31.78 19.44 1.92
N MET A 698 -31.18 18.55 1.13
CA MET A 698 -30.75 18.85 -0.25
C MET A 698 -31.94 19.16 -1.16
N ALA A 699 -33.01 18.37 -1.11
CA ALA A 699 -34.21 18.58 -1.92
C ALA A 699 -34.88 19.93 -1.61
N GLN A 700 -34.97 20.30 -0.33
CA GLN A 700 -35.51 21.60 0.09
C GLN A 700 -34.67 22.76 -0.45
N TRP A 701 -33.33 22.64 -0.40
CA TRP A 701 -32.45 23.64 -1.00
C TRP A 701 -32.68 23.77 -2.51
N VAL A 702 -32.75 22.65 -3.24
CA VAL A 702 -32.99 22.64 -4.70
C VAL A 702 -34.29 23.36 -5.05
N LYS A 703 -35.38 23.05 -4.33
CA LYS A 703 -36.67 23.71 -4.53
C LYS A 703 -36.57 25.21 -4.26
N ALA A 704 -36.01 25.59 -3.12
CA ALA A 704 -35.86 26.99 -2.75
C ALA A 704 -35.04 27.78 -3.78
N GLN A 705 -33.92 27.20 -4.24
CA GLN A 705 -33.03 27.85 -5.19
C GLN A 705 -33.67 28.00 -6.57
N TYR A 706 -34.18 26.92 -7.18
CA TYR A 706 -34.71 27.01 -8.54
C TYR A 706 -36.04 27.76 -8.62
N GLU A 707 -36.91 27.69 -7.60
CA GLU A 707 -38.13 28.50 -7.60
C GLU A 707 -37.82 29.99 -7.38
N LYS A 708 -36.81 30.33 -6.58
CA LYS A 708 -36.31 31.71 -6.45
C LYS A 708 -35.81 32.26 -7.80
N VAL A 709 -35.17 31.42 -8.61
CA VAL A 709 -34.59 31.85 -9.89
C VAL A 709 -35.61 31.90 -11.03
N PHE A 710 -36.51 30.92 -11.15
CA PHE A 710 -37.36 30.74 -12.33
C PHE A 710 -38.84 31.09 -12.15
N ASN A 711 -39.41 30.97 -10.94
CA ASN A 711 -40.86 31.09 -10.78
C ASN A 711 -41.30 32.57 -10.83
N LYS A 712 -42.04 32.94 -11.89
CA LYS A 712 -42.54 34.31 -12.12
C LYS A 712 -41.44 35.38 -12.17
N THR A 713 -40.24 34.99 -12.61
CA THR A 713 -39.09 35.90 -12.73
C THR A 713 -38.90 36.44 -14.15
N VAL A 714 -39.45 35.75 -15.15
CA VAL A 714 -39.44 36.15 -16.56
C VAL A 714 -40.81 35.96 -17.21
N GLN A 715 -41.03 36.67 -18.32
CA GLN A 715 -42.30 36.69 -19.04
C GLN A 715 -42.13 36.21 -20.47
N SER A 716 -43.13 35.51 -21.00
CA SER A 716 -43.29 35.25 -22.44
C SER A 716 -44.60 35.88 -22.91
N ASN A 717 -44.54 36.70 -23.97
CA ASN A 717 -45.70 37.45 -24.51
C ASN A 717 -46.50 38.24 -23.45
N GLY A 718 -45.82 38.79 -22.44
CA GLY A 718 -46.44 39.58 -21.35
C GLY A 718 -47.14 38.76 -20.27
N VAL A 719 -46.95 37.43 -20.26
CA VAL A 719 -47.46 36.53 -19.21
C VAL A 719 -46.27 35.98 -18.41
N ASP A 720 -46.36 36.04 -17.08
CA ASP A 720 -45.37 35.44 -16.18
C ASP A 720 -45.32 33.93 -16.39
N ILE A 721 -44.11 33.37 -16.50
CA ILE A 721 -43.93 31.93 -16.59
C ILE A 721 -43.92 31.36 -15.16
N GLU A 722 -44.87 30.47 -14.85
CA GLU A 722 -44.87 29.74 -13.58
C GLU A 722 -43.91 28.55 -13.64
N PHE A 723 -43.14 28.36 -12.57
CA PHE A 723 -42.20 27.25 -12.43
C PHE A 723 -42.35 26.59 -11.06
N GLU A 724 -42.28 25.26 -11.01
CA GLU A 724 -42.40 24.48 -9.78
C GLU A 724 -41.44 23.29 -9.77
N VAL A 725 -40.71 23.13 -8.66
CA VAL A 725 -40.01 21.88 -8.34
C VAL A 725 -40.92 21.01 -7.49
N LYS A 726 -41.29 19.86 -8.02
CA LYS A 726 -42.12 18.86 -7.34
C LYS A 726 -41.25 17.76 -6.75
N PHE A 727 -41.44 17.44 -5.48
CA PHE A 727 -40.72 16.32 -4.84
C PHE A 727 -41.30 14.96 -5.23
N ALA A 728 -40.40 14.02 -5.52
CA ALA A 728 -40.67 12.59 -5.62
C ALA A 728 -39.82 11.83 -4.61
N GLN A 729 -40.28 11.84 -3.36
CA GLN A 729 -39.69 11.10 -2.26
C GLN A 729 -39.93 9.59 -2.45
N MET A 730 -38.90 8.79 -2.22
CA MET A 730 -38.90 7.34 -2.45
C MET A 730 -38.16 6.62 -1.32
N ASN A 731 -38.44 5.33 -1.11
CA ASN A 731 -37.54 4.50 -0.30
C ASN A 731 -36.26 4.13 -1.10
N GLN A 732 -35.27 3.52 -0.45
CA GLN A 732 -33.97 3.24 -1.06
C GLN A 732 -34.09 2.36 -2.31
N ALA A 733 -34.85 1.26 -2.24
CA ALA A 733 -35.00 0.33 -3.36
C ALA A 733 -35.70 1.00 -4.57
N GLN A 734 -36.72 1.81 -4.32
CA GLN A 734 -37.40 2.58 -5.35
C GLN A 734 -36.47 3.61 -6.00
N PHE A 735 -35.68 4.32 -5.18
CA PHE A 735 -34.76 5.34 -5.68
C PHE A 735 -33.63 4.74 -6.52
N VAL A 736 -33.08 3.59 -6.10
CA VAL A 736 -32.10 2.83 -6.89
C VAL A 736 -32.70 2.39 -8.22
N ALA A 737 -33.88 1.76 -8.20
CA ALA A 737 -34.56 1.33 -9.43
C ALA A 737 -34.86 2.51 -10.39
N ALA A 738 -35.27 3.66 -9.85
CA ALA A 738 -35.49 4.88 -10.63
C ALA A 738 -34.18 5.40 -11.25
N ARG A 739 -33.07 5.37 -10.51
CA ARG A 739 -31.75 5.77 -11.02
C ARG A 739 -31.28 4.89 -12.18
N ASP A 740 -31.40 3.57 -12.03
CA ASP A 740 -30.94 2.59 -13.03
C ASP A 740 -31.76 2.63 -14.33
N SER A 741 -33.07 2.86 -14.18
CA SER A 741 -34.01 2.98 -15.29
C SER A 741 -34.06 4.38 -15.92
N GLY A 742 -33.50 5.40 -15.26
CA GLY A 742 -33.61 6.80 -15.67
C GLY A 742 -34.97 7.43 -15.36
N ASP A 743 -35.83 6.80 -14.55
CA ASP A 743 -37.21 7.19 -14.28
C ASP A 743 -37.36 8.33 -13.26
N PHE A 744 -36.72 9.46 -13.55
CA PHE A 744 -36.79 10.71 -12.79
C PHE A 744 -36.62 11.88 -13.77
N ASP A 745 -36.85 13.12 -13.36
CA ASP A 745 -36.43 14.28 -14.14
C ASP A 745 -35.04 14.74 -13.67
N MET A 746 -34.91 15.00 -12.36
CA MET A 746 -33.64 15.29 -11.69
C MET A 746 -33.48 14.49 -10.39
N CYS A 747 -32.24 14.14 -10.04
CA CYS A 747 -31.92 13.55 -8.73
C CYS A 747 -30.51 13.90 -8.26
N PHE A 748 -30.26 13.82 -6.95
CA PHE A 748 -28.91 13.92 -6.39
C PHE A 748 -28.15 12.61 -6.57
N THR A 749 -26.92 12.71 -7.07
CA THR A 749 -26.03 11.55 -7.22
C THR A 749 -24.57 11.96 -7.00
N GLY A 750 -23.74 11.00 -6.63
CA GLY A 750 -22.31 11.18 -6.52
C GLY A 750 -21.59 9.93 -6.99
N MET A 751 -20.31 10.10 -7.28
CA MET A 751 -19.38 9.01 -7.51
C MET A 751 -18.29 9.10 -6.44
N SER A 752 -17.92 7.95 -5.88
CA SER A 752 -16.76 7.76 -5.01
C SER A 752 -15.99 6.52 -5.47
N GLY A 753 -14.68 6.47 -5.22
CA GLY A 753 -13.86 5.29 -5.49
C GLY A 753 -13.32 5.15 -6.91
N ALA A 754 -13.50 6.13 -7.80
CA ALA A 754 -12.74 6.15 -9.06
C ALA A 754 -11.26 6.44 -8.83
N THR A 755 -10.44 6.10 -9.81
CA THR A 755 -9.01 6.40 -9.80
C THR A 755 -8.79 7.92 -9.66
N PHE A 756 -7.66 8.33 -9.11
CA PHE A 756 -7.27 9.75 -9.10
C PHE A 756 -6.98 10.28 -10.52
N GLN A 757 -6.94 9.42 -11.54
CA GLN A 757 -6.62 9.77 -12.92
C GLN A 757 -7.83 10.38 -13.63
N ALA A 758 -7.77 11.70 -13.84
CA ALA A 758 -8.84 12.50 -14.42
C ALA A 758 -9.31 11.98 -15.79
N THR A 759 -8.37 11.65 -16.69
CA THR A 759 -8.66 11.15 -18.04
C THR A 759 -9.47 9.86 -18.02
N PHE A 760 -9.08 8.91 -17.16
CA PHE A 760 -9.80 7.65 -16.99
C PHE A 760 -11.23 7.89 -16.46
N GLY A 761 -11.36 8.78 -15.47
CA GLY A 761 -12.64 9.15 -14.87
C GLY A 761 -13.68 9.62 -15.90
N MET A 762 -13.27 10.37 -16.93
CA MET A 762 -14.21 10.89 -17.94
C MET A 762 -15.00 9.78 -18.65
N GLY A 763 -14.32 8.78 -19.20
CA GLY A 763 -15.00 7.66 -19.86
C GLY A 763 -15.69 6.74 -18.87
N TYR A 764 -15.02 6.41 -17.76
CA TYR A 764 -15.54 5.48 -16.75
C TYR A 764 -16.85 5.98 -16.10
N ILE A 765 -17.02 7.28 -15.91
CA ILE A 765 -18.18 7.87 -15.21
C ILE A 765 -19.27 8.34 -16.19
N PHE A 766 -18.89 8.83 -17.38
CA PHE A 766 -19.81 9.59 -18.24
C PHE A 766 -20.04 8.98 -19.62
N SER A 767 -19.27 7.98 -20.04
CA SER A 767 -19.57 7.25 -21.29
C SER A 767 -20.79 6.36 -21.13
N ARG A 768 -21.73 6.43 -22.08
CA ARG A 768 -22.84 5.47 -22.15
C ARG A 768 -22.40 4.04 -22.47
N THR A 769 -21.24 3.88 -23.10
CA THR A 769 -20.71 2.58 -23.51
C THR A 769 -19.92 1.91 -22.38
N PHE A 770 -19.12 2.69 -21.64
CA PHE A 770 -18.21 2.16 -20.62
C PHE A 770 -18.71 2.32 -19.18
N SER A 771 -19.62 3.25 -18.92
CA SER A 771 -20.00 3.60 -17.55
C SER A 771 -21.13 2.74 -16.99
N THR A 772 -20.94 2.30 -15.75
CA THR A 772 -22.00 1.79 -14.85
C THR A 772 -22.49 2.87 -13.87
N PHE A 773 -21.91 4.08 -13.91
CA PHE A 773 -22.17 5.17 -12.96
C PHE A 773 -22.95 6.35 -13.55
N LEU A 774 -23.09 6.40 -14.87
CA LEU A 774 -23.86 7.45 -15.54
C LEU A 774 -25.35 7.36 -15.17
N SER A 775 -25.73 8.20 -14.21
CA SER A 775 -27.12 8.40 -13.80
C SER A 775 -27.82 9.36 -14.77
N GLY A 776 -29.01 9.00 -15.22
CA GLY A 776 -29.84 9.80 -16.13
C GLY A 776 -29.77 9.33 -17.58
N ARG A 777 -30.92 9.05 -18.20
CA ARG A 777 -31.02 8.49 -19.57
C ARG A 777 -31.30 9.53 -20.64
N GLY A 778 -31.02 9.17 -21.90
CA GLY A 778 -31.28 10.02 -23.06
C GLY A 778 -30.13 10.96 -23.45
N HIS A 779 -28.99 10.92 -22.76
CA HIS A 779 -27.77 11.60 -23.18
C HIS A 779 -26.92 10.68 -24.07
N ASP A 780 -26.68 11.08 -25.32
CA ASP A 780 -25.83 10.35 -26.27
C ASP A 780 -24.35 10.73 -26.09
N THR A 781 -23.81 10.49 -24.89
CA THR A 781 -22.48 10.99 -24.51
C THR A 781 -21.36 10.42 -25.36
N GLY A 782 -21.45 9.15 -25.74
CA GLY A 782 -20.41 8.47 -26.53
C GLY A 782 -20.21 9.02 -27.94
N ASN A 783 -21.25 9.63 -28.52
CA ASN A 783 -21.20 10.23 -29.86
C ASN A 783 -20.94 11.74 -29.87
N LEU A 784 -20.68 12.35 -28.71
CA LEU A 784 -20.37 13.78 -28.67
C LEU A 784 -19.08 14.07 -29.45
N PRO A 785 -19.04 15.12 -30.28
CA PRO A 785 -17.84 15.50 -31.02
C PRO A 785 -16.79 16.04 -30.04
N VAL A 786 -15.54 15.62 -30.22
CA VAL A 786 -14.39 16.07 -29.42
C VAL A 786 -13.18 16.31 -30.31
N THR A 787 -12.36 17.28 -29.90
CA THR A 787 -11.07 17.60 -30.51
C THR A 787 -10.03 17.71 -29.40
N ALA A 788 -8.90 17.00 -29.52
CA ALA A 788 -7.82 17.00 -28.54
C ALA A 788 -6.46 17.08 -29.22
N GLU A 789 -5.58 17.94 -28.71
CA GLU A 789 -4.17 18.03 -29.12
C GLU A 789 -3.33 17.07 -28.27
N ILE A 790 -2.68 16.10 -28.91
CA ILE A 790 -1.88 15.02 -28.30
C ILE A 790 -0.49 14.99 -28.96
N ILE A 791 0.19 16.14 -28.90
CA ILE A 791 1.39 16.46 -29.69
C ILE A 791 2.59 15.63 -29.23
N TYR A 792 2.77 15.47 -27.92
CA TYR A 792 4.03 14.96 -27.38
C TYR A 792 4.17 13.46 -27.58
N LEU A 793 3.11 12.69 -27.33
CA LEU A 793 3.10 11.27 -27.63
C LEU A 793 3.18 11.03 -29.14
N HIS A 794 2.50 11.85 -29.95
CA HIS A 794 2.61 11.80 -31.40
C HIS A 794 4.06 11.96 -31.87
N ASP A 795 4.77 12.99 -31.39
CA ASP A 795 6.17 13.24 -31.77
C ASP A 795 7.09 12.11 -31.30
N LEU A 796 6.86 11.59 -30.09
CA LEU A 796 7.63 10.49 -29.54
C LEU A 796 7.48 9.19 -30.36
N LEU A 797 6.26 8.88 -30.78
CA LEU A 797 5.98 7.69 -31.59
C LEU A 797 6.39 7.87 -33.05
N SER A 798 6.20 9.05 -33.62
CA SER A 798 6.62 9.39 -34.99
C SER A 798 8.14 9.35 -35.20
N ALA A 799 8.91 9.49 -34.12
CA ALA A 799 10.36 9.35 -34.15
C ALA A 799 10.85 7.88 -34.23
N LYS A 800 9.98 6.89 -33.97
CA LYS A 800 10.31 5.46 -34.07
C LYS A 800 10.35 5.02 -35.54
N ASN A 801 11.09 3.95 -35.82
CA ASN A 801 10.93 3.29 -37.12
C ASN A 801 9.58 2.56 -37.16
N ALA A 802 8.96 2.48 -38.33
CA ALA A 802 7.66 1.81 -38.48
C ALA A 802 7.67 0.34 -38.04
N GLU A 803 8.82 -0.34 -38.12
CA GLU A 803 9.00 -1.73 -37.69
C GLU A 803 9.06 -1.88 -36.16
N ASP A 804 9.30 -0.79 -35.43
CA ASP A 804 9.44 -0.77 -33.97
C ASP A 804 8.13 -0.38 -33.25
N LEU A 805 7.09 0.01 -33.99
CA LEU A 805 5.78 0.35 -33.45
C LEU A 805 4.95 -0.92 -33.19
N ASN A 806 4.27 -0.97 -32.05
CA ASN A 806 3.26 -2.00 -31.81
C ASN A 806 1.92 -1.64 -32.46
N GLU A 807 0.93 -2.53 -32.33
CA GLU A 807 -0.40 -2.36 -32.93
C GLU A 807 -1.12 -1.14 -32.35
N GLU A 808 -1.06 -0.93 -31.03
CA GLU A 808 -1.72 0.19 -30.36
C GLU A 808 -1.08 1.55 -30.68
N GLU A 809 0.24 1.59 -30.82
CA GLU A 809 1.00 2.78 -31.23
C GLU A 809 0.74 3.13 -32.70
N THR A 810 0.60 2.12 -33.57
CA THR A 810 0.22 2.32 -34.97
C THR A 810 -1.21 2.88 -35.06
N ALA A 811 -2.15 2.27 -34.34
CA ALA A 811 -3.53 2.74 -34.28
C ALA A 811 -3.63 4.16 -33.70
N PHE A 812 -2.77 4.52 -32.74
CA PHE A 812 -2.66 5.88 -32.23
C PHE A 812 -2.26 6.87 -33.31
N LEU A 813 -1.15 6.62 -34.03
CA LEU A 813 -0.66 7.50 -35.08
C LEU A 813 -1.64 7.63 -36.27
N GLU A 814 -2.44 6.60 -36.54
CA GLU A 814 -3.50 6.67 -37.57
C GLU A 814 -4.72 7.48 -37.14
N ALA A 815 -4.97 7.59 -35.83
CA ALA A 815 -6.13 8.29 -35.27
C ALA A 815 -5.91 9.80 -35.06
N VAL A 816 -4.65 10.26 -35.07
CA VAL A 816 -4.28 11.68 -34.97
C VAL A 816 -3.71 12.19 -36.29
N ASP A 817 -3.84 13.49 -36.55
CA ASP A 817 -3.24 14.11 -37.74
C ASP A 817 -1.73 14.34 -37.59
N GLU A 818 -1.10 14.92 -38.63
CA GLU A 818 0.34 15.20 -38.65
C GLU A 818 0.82 16.20 -37.58
N ASN A 819 -0.11 16.91 -36.94
CA ASN A 819 0.17 17.84 -35.85
C ASN A 819 -0.22 17.24 -34.49
N GLY A 820 -0.54 15.94 -34.43
CA GLY A 820 -0.99 15.26 -33.22
C GLY A 820 -2.41 15.63 -32.79
N VAL A 821 -3.27 16.13 -33.68
CA VAL A 821 -4.65 16.50 -33.35
C VAL A 821 -5.60 15.33 -33.61
N PHE A 822 -6.35 14.92 -32.59
CA PHE A 822 -7.48 14.01 -32.72
C PHE A 822 -8.77 14.79 -33.00
N GLU A 823 -9.54 14.37 -34.01
CA GLU A 823 -10.93 14.81 -34.23
C GLU A 823 -11.85 13.59 -34.36
N GLY A 824 -12.83 13.48 -33.47
CA GLY A 824 -13.70 12.31 -33.46
C GLY A 824 -14.80 12.37 -32.43
N LYS A 825 -15.17 11.20 -31.90
CA LYS A 825 -16.21 11.08 -30.87
C LYS A 825 -15.61 10.83 -29.50
N PHE A 826 -16.36 11.20 -28.46
CA PHE A 826 -16.01 11.00 -27.07
C PHE A 826 -15.53 9.56 -26.77
N ASP A 827 -16.29 8.54 -27.17
CA ASP A 827 -15.92 7.15 -26.90
C ASP A 827 -14.70 6.70 -27.70
N ASP A 828 -14.49 7.26 -28.89
CA ASP A 828 -13.34 6.92 -29.73
C ASP A 828 -12.04 7.50 -29.14
N LEU A 829 -12.07 8.75 -28.67
CA LEU A 829 -10.96 9.36 -27.94
C LEU A 829 -10.64 8.62 -26.64
N PHE A 830 -11.68 8.25 -25.87
CA PHE A 830 -11.49 7.50 -24.64
C PHE A 830 -10.92 6.10 -24.87
N ARG A 831 -11.35 5.40 -25.93
CA ARG A 831 -10.76 4.11 -26.33
C ARG A 831 -9.30 4.27 -26.74
N LEU A 832 -8.99 5.31 -27.50
CA LEU A 832 -7.62 5.61 -27.91
C LEU A 832 -6.71 5.75 -26.69
N PHE A 833 -7.10 6.61 -25.73
CA PHE A 833 -6.41 6.75 -24.44
C PHE A 833 -6.27 5.41 -23.70
N SER A 834 -7.37 4.65 -23.57
CA SER A 834 -7.38 3.42 -22.76
C SER A 834 -6.53 2.29 -23.35
N ASN A 835 -6.38 2.25 -24.68
CA ASN A 835 -5.63 1.21 -25.38
C ASN A 835 -4.15 1.57 -25.55
N THR A 836 -3.80 2.86 -25.61
CA THR A 836 -2.41 3.28 -25.80
C THR A 836 -1.64 3.26 -24.47
N GLY A 837 -0.93 2.16 -24.21
CA GLY A 837 -0.20 1.92 -22.95
C GLY A 837 0.83 3.00 -22.58
N ASN A 838 1.36 3.74 -23.55
CA ASN A 838 2.34 4.81 -23.34
C ASN A 838 1.80 5.97 -22.48
N PHE A 839 0.47 6.16 -22.42
CA PHE A 839 -0.14 7.15 -21.51
C PHE A 839 0.06 6.83 -20.02
N ASN A 840 0.50 5.61 -19.68
CA ASN A 840 0.82 5.22 -18.32
C ASN A 840 2.33 5.37 -17.99
N LEU A 841 3.12 5.98 -18.89
CA LEU A 841 4.57 6.11 -18.77
C LEU A 841 4.98 7.58 -18.67
N ASP A 842 5.96 7.89 -17.83
CA ASP A 842 6.52 9.25 -17.77
C ASP A 842 7.27 9.59 -19.07
N TYR A 843 6.75 10.58 -19.80
CA TYR A 843 7.35 11.17 -20.98
C TYR A 843 7.20 12.70 -20.97
N ILE A 844 8.13 13.39 -21.62
CA ILE A 844 8.10 14.86 -21.72
C ILE A 844 6.81 15.27 -22.43
N GLY A 845 5.97 16.05 -21.76
CA GLY A 845 4.72 16.55 -22.33
C GLY A 845 3.47 15.70 -22.05
N GLN A 846 3.61 14.62 -21.26
CA GLN A 846 2.47 13.76 -20.92
C GLN A 846 1.35 14.53 -20.21
N GLN A 847 1.69 15.42 -19.28
CA GLN A 847 0.70 16.19 -18.54
C GLN A 847 -0.15 17.05 -19.49
N GLU A 848 0.49 17.65 -20.50
CA GLU A 848 -0.15 18.47 -21.53
C GLU A 848 -1.10 17.63 -22.39
N ASP A 849 -0.64 16.49 -22.92
CA ASP A 849 -1.45 15.57 -23.71
C ASP A 849 -2.69 15.08 -22.91
N LEU A 850 -2.48 14.59 -21.68
CA LEU A 850 -3.57 14.06 -20.87
C LEU A 850 -4.54 15.14 -20.39
N THR A 851 -4.06 16.36 -20.15
CA THR A 851 -4.92 17.52 -19.84
C THR A 851 -5.79 17.88 -21.03
N SER A 852 -5.22 17.89 -22.23
CA SER A 852 -5.92 18.16 -23.48
C SER A 852 -7.03 17.13 -23.76
N ILE A 853 -6.73 15.83 -23.61
CA ILE A 853 -7.74 14.75 -23.73
C ILE A 853 -8.85 14.94 -22.71
N THR A 854 -8.50 15.16 -21.43
CA THR A 854 -9.48 15.29 -20.35
C THR A 854 -10.38 16.52 -20.57
N ALA A 855 -9.82 17.66 -20.96
CA ALA A 855 -10.55 18.88 -21.29
C ALA A 855 -11.50 18.72 -22.47
N ALA A 856 -11.04 18.07 -23.56
CA ALA A 856 -11.89 17.78 -24.71
C ALA A 856 -13.14 16.97 -24.33
N LEU A 857 -12.94 15.91 -23.52
CA LEU A 857 -14.01 15.08 -23.00
C LEU A 857 -14.94 15.87 -22.06
N GLU A 858 -14.40 16.63 -21.10
CA GLU A 858 -15.20 17.41 -20.16
C GLU A 858 -16.06 18.47 -20.85
N ARG A 859 -15.44 19.23 -21.77
CA ARG A 859 -16.09 20.31 -22.51
C ARG A 859 -17.32 19.79 -23.24
N ALA A 860 -17.21 18.67 -23.95
CA ALA A 860 -18.33 18.08 -24.65
C ALA A 860 -19.52 17.75 -23.72
N LEU A 861 -19.24 17.23 -22.53
CA LEU A 861 -20.26 16.90 -21.52
C LEU A 861 -20.90 18.16 -20.89
N LEU A 862 -20.08 19.18 -20.57
CA LEU A 862 -20.54 20.46 -20.04
C LEU A 862 -21.39 21.23 -21.05
N GLU A 863 -20.97 21.26 -22.31
CA GLU A 863 -21.74 21.87 -23.40
C GLU A 863 -23.06 21.14 -23.59
N GLN A 864 -23.09 19.80 -23.55
CA GLN A 864 -24.32 19.02 -23.66
C GLN A 864 -25.28 19.24 -22.47
N GLY A 865 -24.75 19.61 -21.30
CA GLY A 865 -25.53 19.84 -20.08
C GLY A 865 -26.11 18.55 -19.52
N ILE A 866 -25.29 17.48 -19.45
CA ILE A 866 -25.76 16.14 -19.04
C ILE A 866 -26.19 16.06 -17.57
N CYS A 867 -25.66 16.96 -16.74
CA CYS A 867 -25.94 17.07 -15.32
C CYS A 867 -25.52 18.46 -14.84
N VAL A 868 -25.79 18.76 -13.57
CA VAL A 868 -25.30 19.96 -12.89
C VAL A 868 -24.26 19.56 -11.86
N PRO A 869 -22.96 19.78 -12.10
CA PRO A 869 -21.91 19.68 -11.08
C PRO A 869 -22.27 20.47 -9.83
N LEU A 870 -21.93 19.95 -8.65
CA LEU A 870 -22.29 20.58 -7.38
C LEU A 870 -21.09 20.83 -6.48
N PHE A 871 -20.43 19.78 -6.02
CA PHE A 871 -19.29 19.90 -5.11
C PHE A 871 -18.33 18.71 -5.15
N SER A 872 -17.09 19.01 -4.79
CA SER A 872 -16.03 18.05 -4.43
C SER A 872 -16.11 17.79 -2.93
N ALA A 873 -16.33 16.54 -2.54
CA ALA A 873 -16.55 16.22 -1.13
C ALA A 873 -15.28 16.43 -0.33
N THR A 874 -15.43 17.09 0.82
CA THR A 874 -14.32 17.29 1.76
C THR A 874 -14.77 16.93 3.16
N SER A 875 -13.97 16.12 3.84
CA SER A 875 -14.19 15.77 5.24
C SER A 875 -13.28 16.60 6.13
N ALA A 876 -13.66 16.79 7.39
CA ALA A 876 -12.84 17.48 8.37
C ALA A 876 -12.87 16.77 9.71
N ALA A 877 -11.72 16.69 10.35
CA ALA A 877 -11.60 16.19 11.71
C ALA A 877 -10.76 17.15 12.55
N VAL A 878 -11.16 17.35 13.80
CA VAL A 878 -10.37 18.07 14.80
C VAL A 878 -9.67 17.05 15.69
N LEU A 879 -8.40 17.30 16.01
CA LEU A 879 -7.64 16.51 16.97
C LEU A 879 -7.54 17.23 18.32
N SER A 880 -7.49 16.48 19.41
CA SER A 880 -7.19 17.02 20.73
C SER A 880 -5.75 17.52 20.78
N ASP A 881 -5.45 18.40 21.73
CA ASP A 881 -4.09 18.91 21.94
C ASP A 881 -3.09 17.81 22.33
N ASN A 882 -3.56 16.62 22.73
CA ASN A 882 -2.72 15.48 23.10
C ASN A 882 -2.16 14.75 21.87
N VAL A 883 -2.76 14.93 20.69
CA VAL A 883 -2.36 14.20 19.48
C VAL A 883 -1.47 15.08 18.62
N VAL A 884 -0.44 14.47 18.03
CA VAL A 884 0.34 15.10 16.97
C VAL A 884 0.30 14.21 15.74
N ARG A 885 -0.10 14.79 14.61
CA ARG A 885 0.20 14.24 13.28
C ARG A 885 1.44 14.91 12.74
N MET A 886 2.41 14.09 12.33
CA MET A 886 3.69 14.56 11.82
C MET A 886 3.59 15.11 10.40
N ALA A 887 2.68 14.58 9.57
CA ALA A 887 2.44 15.08 8.22
C ALA A 887 1.80 16.48 8.30
N PRO A 888 2.48 17.53 7.79
CA PRO A 888 2.02 18.90 7.96
C PRO A 888 0.92 19.30 6.97
N SER A 889 0.63 18.47 5.97
CA SER A 889 -0.36 18.72 4.90
C SER A 889 -0.97 17.39 4.41
N PHE A 890 -1.98 17.44 3.55
CA PHE A 890 -2.68 16.24 3.04
C PHE A 890 -1.97 15.68 1.81
N SER A 891 -1.76 14.36 1.77
CA SER A 891 -1.30 13.63 0.59
C SER A 891 -2.45 12.81 0.01
N LEU A 892 -2.60 12.80 -1.32
CA LEU A 892 -3.61 11.96 -2.00
C LEU A 892 -3.45 10.47 -1.71
N PHE A 893 -2.21 10.02 -1.54
CA PHE A 893 -1.89 8.61 -1.36
C PHE A 893 -1.67 8.20 0.09
N MET A 894 -1.18 9.12 0.92
CA MET A 894 -0.85 8.85 2.32
C MET A 894 -1.81 9.51 3.32
N GLY A 895 -2.81 10.26 2.83
CA GLY A 895 -3.66 11.10 3.66
C GLY A 895 -2.83 12.04 4.53
N TRP A 896 -3.12 12.06 5.83
CA TRP A 896 -2.32 12.77 6.84
C TRP A 896 -1.25 11.88 7.49
N GLY A 897 -0.74 10.87 6.77
CA GLY A 897 0.24 9.88 7.23
C GLY A 897 -0.34 8.74 8.08
N GLY A 898 -1.60 8.82 8.51
CA GLY A 898 -2.21 7.77 9.33
C GLY A 898 -1.49 7.52 10.66
N LEU A 899 -1.71 6.34 11.26
CA LEU A 899 -1.18 6.01 12.59
C LEU A 899 0.35 5.85 12.64
N ARG A 900 1.00 5.51 11.52
CA ARG A 900 2.47 5.44 11.40
C ARG A 900 3.15 6.80 11.71
N TYR A 901 2.46 7.89 11.39
CA TYR A 901 2.93 9.26 11.56
C TYR A 901 2.11 10.05 12.58
N THR A 902 1.44 9.34 13.51
CA THR A 902 0.65 9.94 14.59
C THR A 902 1.17 9.45 15.94
N TYR A 903 1.25 10.34 16.93
CA TYR A 903 1.61 9.98 18.30
C TYR A 903 0.88 10.79 19.36
N ILE A 904 0.89 10.28 20.60
CA ILE A 904 0.37 10.95 21.78
C ILE A 904 1.51 11.73 22.47
N LYS A 905 1.27 12.98 22.83
CA LYS A 905 2.23 13.81 23.58
C LYS A 905 2.47 13.23 24.99
N ALA A 906 3.71 13.35 25.46
CA ALA A 906 4.15 12.91 26.79
C ALA A 906 3.61 13.74 27.95
#